data_AF-A0A8J6L886-F1
#
_entry.id   AF-A0A8J6L886-F1
#
_cell.length_a   1.000
_cell.length_b   1.000
_cell.length_c   1.000
_cell.angle_alpha   90.00
_cell.angle_beta   90.00
_cell.angle_gamma   90.00
#
_symmetry.space_group_name_H-M   'P 1'
#
loop_
_entity.id
_entity.type
_entity.pdbx_description
1 polymer ?
#
loop_
_entity_poly.entity_id
_entity_poly.type
_entity_poly.pdbx_seq_one_letter_code
_entity_poly.pdbx_strand_id
1 'polypeptide(L)'
;MCCFICKKPGHIASQCTQHAEPSMETVAQNRSTTDAPIIISNSIEQTVSDSETSPESPPVVEFNKISTKRLGDTLTPSTTETSPPSPSSGDEPFAKPTKPPTQNPRKRPKIDPAIVKEDIKEQLEPLRTFFGNLTPTPTFALEKLIYLFENISGCPSPLTLARELTDDIPALIKILADIHPQISSKGLKQRCTKARKKLNNGRTWKKYRLASTMKNKCSVIQANLHNSRCATLETLAYIRQENIDIALCQEPYNYKTSRGTYTIPGLMNQRLIANNDNRFSSCLLVNNPTLNVLHLRHLSSKYVTVVSIDGISTESVFVISIYAPPNNDSVRNMVTKLQQILTNLQDKTVLLGGDFNCRSTIWFDTLCDRNSPVLEDFILANDLVIFNEDNLPSTFSSANGSSNIDLTLGTTDTINWVRDWTVLQDVNTSDHRVIRFTCALPLQSAASIEEYVMDCSNLKLEDIEPDLSDLCRGLLRDFPVLVSPRTIDAAVDRFYEGINRIVRAKAKKRRTYPERPEWWTSKIERLRKVYLAKKKILYTNRYPDQANLLATEMYFAKDKYKRELTKTREKSWVKFVENDLAPNPWGVVYKIATEKFRKRGPMAAFQEGDEVTLTPKQAAGYLVNKLLPDDDETTEDVVHRIWRQDFESLQHEYRYDIQEVTNEELEQLVQAIKPKKAPGVDLMRDRLVKLVHPVVRGFMLHLYNSCLRAAYYPRRWKEGCLKILMKDPAGDPSDRKNYRPITLLTEYGKIFERLIKRRLFATTEDFHSRRQYGFTSGRSAVSALLKYKETIEETTDKYAATIFIDISGAFDNVWWPAVIRSLRQKGVPGYLLATLKSYLTDRTVTYRDGSVEVSKACTKGCPQGSVLGPTLWNSVLDMYLDSELLPNTETIAYADDIAIVVRARTRQELRDHIRESVERVMEWALRQKLTISGTKTKIMINKSPPRVHHRDIRVRLGDSKVGIVSEMKYLGVIVDRKLNFHTHVRAVCERARKIVLALRRKVHVTWDVPVGRSLHAIYKCGILPIVAYASEVWAHRLRVLRVRRMLLSLSGAVGRMICGGYNSVSNEAAGVLSGIPPLDLTMAETNCVKMLRRTETAAYLDMMVHREEFESLRHLREYLHIMTLDRWQSRWDDSRGAPVTHSFFPNVPEAPRTEFTRLSTQVLSGHGPFVTHLHRIGKSDTGDCPTCGTLDDPIHRILECSTFDVERDELRVALGGIPDLERIPHIPLELLHGFAREP
;
A
#
# COMPACT_ATOMS: atom_id res chain seq x y z
N MET A 1 0.43 -27.66 -11.06
CA MET A 1 0.51 -28.63 -9.95
C MET A 1 -0.49 -28.22 -8.87
N CYS A 2 -1.66 -28.84 -8.91
CA CYS A 2 -2.70 -28.93 -7.88
C CYS A 2 -3.36 -30.31 -8.08
N CYS A 3 -4.03 -30.84 -7.06
CA CYS A 3 -4.34 -32.26 -6.88
C CYS A 3 -3.10 -33.14 -6.63
N PHE A 4 -2.92 -33.54 -5.38
CA PHE A 4 -2.59 -34.91 -4.92
C PHE A 4 -2.47 -34.89 -3.38
N ILE A 5 -3.62 -34.96 -2.71
CA ILE A 5 -3.75 -35.37 -1.31
C ILE A 5 -5.00 -36.26 -1.27
N CYS A 6 -4.89 -37.41 -0.57
CA CYS A 6 -5.85 -38.52 -0.41
C CYS A 6 -5.62 -39.75 -1.33
N LYS A 7 -4.91 -40.74 -0.78
CA LYS A 7 -5.34 -42.15 -0.68
C LYS A 7 -4.52 -42.81 0.44
N LYS A 8 -5.17 -43.64 1.29
CA LYS A 8 -4.48 -44.50 2.27
C LYS A 8 -3.87 -45.72 1.55
N PRO A 9 -2.72 -46.26 1.98
CA PRO A 9 -2.24 -47.54 1.48
C PRO A 9 -3.00 -48.70 2.16
N GLY A 10 -3.14 -49.80 1.44
CA GLY A 10 -3.59 -51.10 1.93
C GLY A 10 -2.75 -52.19 1.26
N HIS A 11 -2.56 -53.32 1.97
CA HIS A 11 -1.68 -54.42 1.58
C HIS A 11 -1.91 -54.97 0.17
N ILE A 12 -0.84 -55.44 -0.49
CA ILE A 12 -0.51 -56.88 -0.65
C ILE A 12 0.89 -57.00 -1.30
N ALA A 13 1.56 -58.12 -1.07
CA ALA A 13 2.97 -58.35 -1.42
C ALA A 13 3.16 -59.27 -2.63
N SER A 14 4.45 -59.45 -2.98
CA SER A 14 5.09 -60.68 -3.50
C SER A 14 5.38 -60.79 -5.00
N GLN A 15 6.44 -61.59 -5.24
CA GLN A 15 6.96 -62.14 -6.51
C GLN A 15 7.75 -61.15 -7.40
N CYS A 16 9.07 -61.30 -7.55
CA CYS A 16 9.82 -62.34 -8.33
C CYS A 16 9.80 -62.00 -9.84
N THR A 17 10.90 -62.07 -10.62
CA THR A 17 12.31 -62.46 -10.35
C THR A 17 13.20 -62.08 -11.55
N GLN A 18 14.52 -62.27 -11.39
CA GLN A 18 15.47 -62.77 -12.40
C GLN A 18 16.09 -61.85 -13.48
N HIS A 19 17.43 -61.97 -13.55
CA HIS A 19 18.32 -61.99 -14.74
C HIS A 19 18.47 -60.73 -15.61
N ALA A 20 19.64 -60.39 -16.14
CA ALA A 20 21.01 -60.85 -15.85
C ALA A 20 22.05 -59.80 -16.34
N GLU A 21 23.30 -60.00 -15.91
CA GLU A 21 24.54 -59.45 -16.48
C GLU A 21 24.72 -59.91 -17.98
N PRO A 22 25.80 -59.56 -18.75
CA PRO A 22 27.08 -58.99 -18.30
C PRO A 22 27.86 -58.06 -19.26
N SER A 23 29.06 -57.68 -18.79
CA SER A 23 30.31 -57.57 -19.58
C SER A 23 30.53 -56.38 -20.53
N MET A 24 31.75 -56.00 -20.89
CA MET A 24 33.07 -55.96 -20.19
C MET A 24 34.05 -55.19 -21.12
N GLU A 25 35.23 -54.84 -20.61
CA GLU A 25 36.46 -54.52 -21.36
C GLU A 25 36.62 -53.15 -22.06
N THR A 26 37.83 -52.67 -22.42
CA THR A 26 39.17 -52.57 -21.76
C THR A 26 40.00 -51.57 -22.62
N VAL A 27 41.23 -51.21 -22.19
CA VAL A 27 42.36 -50.71 -23.03
C VAL A 27 42.46 -49.19 -23.31
N ALA A 28 42.98 -48.47 -22.32
CA ALA A 28 44.37 -47.97 -22.27
C ALA A 28 44.98 -46.94 -23.28
N GLN A 29 45.85 -46.11 -22.67
CA GLN A 29 47.23 -45.74 -23.05
C GLN A 29 47.58 -44.41 -23.76
N ASN A 30 48.39 -43.65 -22.99
CA ASN A 30 49.72 -43.09 -23.34
C ASN A 30 49.88 -41.68 -23.96
N ARG A 31 50.62 -40.84 -23.18
CA ARG A 31 51.88 -40.11 -23.53
C ARG A 31 51.85 -39.04 -24.64
N SER A 32 52.69 -38.00 -24.62
CA SER A 32 53.52 -37.36 -23.56
C SER A 32 54.18 -36.09 -24.13
N THR A 33 54.75 -35.23 -23.25
CA THR A 33 55.95 -34.37 -23.52
C THR A 33 55.87 -33.29 -24.63
N THR A 34 56.74 -32.25 -24.73
CA THR A 34 58.02 -31.90 -24.06
C THR A 34 58.27 -30.37 -24.11
N ASP A 35 58.96 -29.85 -23.09
CA ASP A 35 60.10 -28.89 -23.07
C ASP A 35 60.10 -27.45 -23.65
N ALA A 36 60.91 -26.62 -22.96
CA ALA A 36 61.44 -25.31 -23.35
C ALA A 36 62.93 -25.43 -23.81
N PRO A 37 63.53 -24.36 -24.38
CA PRO A 37 64.66 -23.73 -23.67
C PRO A 37 64.77 -22.17 -23.81
N ILE A 38 65.20 -21.42 -22.77
CA ILE A 38 66.55 -20.87 -22.45
C ILE A 38 67.11 -19.82 -23.46
N ILE A 39 67.67 -18.68 -22.97
CA ILE A 39 69.02 -18.09 -23.27
C ILE A 39 69.13 -16.54 -23.11
N ILE A 40 69.93 -16.10 -22.10
CA ILE A 40 71.00 -15.04 -22.09
C ILE A 40 70.57 -13.56 -22.43
N SER A 41 71.10 -12.44 -21.88
CA SER A 41 72.38 -12.08 -21.21
C SER A 41 72.32 -10.85 -20.27
N ASN A 42 73.16 -10.87 -19.23
CA ASN A 42 74.15 -9.85 -18.80
C ASN A 42 73.78 -8.38 -18.45
N SER A 43 73.94 -8.05 -17.15
CA SER A 43 75.14 -7.36 -16.60
C SER A 43 75.14 -5.89 -16.10
N ILE A 44 75.70 -5.77 -14.89
CA ILE A 44 76.76 -4.83 -14.44
C ILE A 44 76.37 -3.44 -13.87
N GLU A 45 76.33 -3.41 -12.53
CA GLU A 45 77.15 -2.61 -11.58
C GLU A 45 77.05 -1.08 -11.36
N GLN A 46 77.27 -0.73 -10.07
CA GLN A 46 78.01 0.42 -9.50
C GLN A 46 77.46 1.85 -9.70
N THR A 47 77.56 2.83 -8.80
CA THR A 47 77.72 3.06 -7.32
C THR A 47 78.01 4.58 -7.17
N VAL A 48 78.12 5.12 -5.93
CA VAL A 48 78.68 6.47 -5.58
C VAL A 48 77.69 7.63 -5.82
N SER A 49 77.06 8.18 -4.77
CA SER A 49 77.39 9.44 -4.01
C SER A 49 77.13 10.72 -4.84
N ASP A 50 76.76 11.90 -4.32
CA ASP A 50 76.72 12.58 -3.01
C ASP A 50 75.52 13.57 -3.05
N SER A 51 75.05 14.34 -2.06
CA SER A 51 75.11 14.47 -0.60
C SER A 51 74.20 15.69 -0.25
N GLU A 52 73.79 15.85 1.01
CA GLU A 52 73.34 17.12 1.64
C GLU A 52 72.10 17.91 1.09
N THR A 53 71.24 18.56 1.89
CA THR A 53 71.05 18.58 3.35
C THR A 53 69.57 18.82 3.71
N SER A 54 69.11 18.10 4.74
CA SER A 54 67.91 18.37 5.57
C SER A 54 68.15 19.64 6.46
N PRO A 55 67.28 20.13 7.38
CA PRO A 55 66.16 19.43 8.04
C PRO A 55 64.89 20.29 8.34
N GLU A 56 63.68 19.72 8.43
CA GLU A 56 62.98 19.23 9.64
C GLU A 56 62.39 20.30 10.62
N SER A 57 61.37 20.02 11.45
CA SER A 57 60.19 19.14 11.26
C SER A 57 58.97 19.59 12.16
N PRO A 58 58.40 18.85 13.14
CA PRO A 58 57.00 18.42 13.04
C PRO A 58 56.14 18.71 14.33
N PRO A 59 55.31 17.80 14.90
CA PRO A 59 53.94 17.38 14.51
C PRO A 59 52.91 17.44 15.70
N VAL A 60 51.95 16.49 15.70
CA VAL A 60 51.08 15.97 16.77
C VAL A 60 49.65 16.56 16.78
N VAL A 61 48.53 15.85 16.58
CA VAL A 61 48.09 14.43 16.69
C VAL A 61 47.47 14.03 18.05
N GLU A 62 46.15 13.84 18.02
CA GLU A 62 45.33 12.89 18.81
C GLU A 62 44.71 13.17 20.22
N PHE A 63 43.45 12.71 20.29
CA PHE A 63 42.79 11.90 21.32
C PHE A 63 41.99 12.47 22.54
N ASN A 64 40.66 12.22 22.44
CA ASN A 64 39.79 11.49 23.38
C ASN A 64 39.47 11.97 24.82
N LYS A 65 38.14 12.17 25.03
CA LYS A 65 37.28 11.53 26.07
C LYS A 65 37.26 11.99 27.56
N ILE A 66 36.02 12.28 27.98
CA ILE A 66 35.34 11.81 29.22
C ILE A 66 35.54 12.60 30.55
N SER A 67 34.54 13.44 30.85
CA SER A 67 33.66 13.41 32.05
C SER A 67 34.07 13.97 33.44
N THR A 68 33.05 14.63 34.02
CA THR A 68 32.58 14.66 35.44
C THR A 68 33.04 15.74 36.46
N LYS A 69 32.03 16.52 36.92
CA LYS A 69 31.77 17.13 38.27
C LYS A 69 32.69 18.28 38.74
N ARG A 70 32.12 19.47 39.04
CA ARG A 70 31.75 20.05 40.38
C ARG A 70 32.99 20.41 41.26
N LEU A 71 33.06 21.48 42.06
CA LEU A 71 32.07 22.40 42.67
C LEU A 71 32.80 23.67 43.22
N GLY A 72 32.08 24.69 43.73
CA GLY A 72 32.59 25.82 44.53
C GLY A 72 32.72 27.14 43.74
N ASP A 73 32.00 28.24 43.96
CA ASP A 73 31.38 28.94 45.12
C ASP A 73 32.26 30.05 45.74
N THR A 74 31.80 31.30 45.63
CA THR A 74 31.79 32.44 46.61
C THR A 74 31.31 33.71 45.87
N LEU A 75 30.18 34.36 46.20
CA LEU A 75 29.89 35.28 47.34
C LEU A 75 30.77 36.57 47.26
N THR A 76 30.32 37.84 47.37
CA THR A 76 29.09 38.53 47.89
C THR A 76 29.14 40.05 47.45
N PRO A 77 28.47 41.07 48.07
CA PRO A 77 27.03 41.39 48.10
C PRO A 77 26.61 42.89 47.84
N SER A 78 25.29 43.17 47.78
CA SER A 78 24.49 44.34 48.27
C SER A 78 25.06 45.80 48.38
N THR A 79 24.31 46.89 48.12
CA THR A 79 23.18 47.44 48.95
C THR A 79 22.54 48.74 48.34
N THR A 80 21.29 49.08 48.76
CA THR A 80 20.64 50.43 48.92
C THR A 80 20.59 51.48 47.77
N GLU A 81 19.71 52.51 47.70
CA GLU A 81 18.33 52.85 48.15
C GLU A 81 17.88 54.20 47.49
N THR A 82 16.63 54.64 47.72
CA THR A 82 16.07 56.04 47.65
C THR A 82 15.27 56.53 46.41
N SER A 83 14.36 57.48 46.68
CA SER A 83 13.25 58.05 45.86
C SER A 83 13.12 59.56 46.19
N PRO A 84 12.06 60.33 45.78
CA PRO A 84 11.03 60.12 44.77
C PRO A 84 11.21 61.18 43.63
N PRO A 85 10.46 62.32 43.43
CA PRO A 85 9.15 62.82 43.90
C PRO A 85 8.07 62.88 42.77
N SER A 86 7.00 63.66 42.97
CA SER A 86 5.95 64.08 42.01
C SER A 86 5.52 65.54 42.33
N PRO A 87 4.64 66.20 41.55
CA PRO A 87 3.31 66.51 42.14
C PRO A 87 2.11 66.74 41.17
N SER A 88 0.88 66.51 41.71
CA SER A 88 -0.41 67.26 41.48
C SER A 88 -1.00 67.42 40.05
N SER A 89 -2.31 67.44 39.79
CA SER A 89 -3.58 67.52 40.58
C SER A 89 -4.77 67.08 39.66
N GLY A 90 -5.98 66.73 40.11
CA GLY A 90 -6.52 66.51 41.46
C GLY A 90 -8.00 66.04 41.40
N ASP A 91 -8.43 65.28 42.41
CA ASP A 91 -9.65 65.38 43.25
C ASP A 91 -11.06 65.58 42.60
N GLU A 92 -12.18 64.98 43.07
CA GLU A 92 -12.49 63.98 44.12
C GLU A 92 -13.97 63.44 43.91
N PRO A 93 -14.52 62.50 44.72
CA PRO A 93 -15.67 61.65 44.33
C PRO A 93 -17.04 62.04 44.92
N PHE A 94 -18.13 61.29 44.60
CA PHE A 94 -19.02 60.60 45.59
C PHE A 94 -20.28 59.92 44.96
N ALA A 95 -20.84 58.96 45.71
CA ALA A 95 -22.22 58.43 45.71
C ALA A 95 -22.75 57.43 44.62
N LYS A 96 -23.35 56.34 45.12
CA LYS A 96 -24.46 55.58 44.49
C LYS A 96 -25.77 56.07 45.12
N PRO A 97 -26.91 56.19 44.40
CA PRO A 97 -27.89 55.07 44.44
C PRO A 97 -28.88 54.92 43.24
N THR A 98 -29.39 53.69 43.04
CA THR A 98 -30.74 53.28 42.55
C THR A 98 -31.39 53.76 41.22
N LYS A 99 -32.15 52.81 40.61
CA LYS A 99 -33.16 52.90 39.51
C LYS A 99 -34.11 54.12 39.63
N PRO A 100 -34.65 54.72 38.52
CA PRO A 100 -35.75 54.13 37.70
C PRO A 100 -35.73 54.61 36.21
N PRO A 101 -36.86 54.71 35.45
CA PRO A 101 -37.85 53.70 35.05
C PRO A 101 -37.95 53.47 33.52
N THR A 102 -38.82 52.56 33.11
CA THR A 102 -39.25 52.31 31.72
C THR A 102 -40.24 53.36 31.19
N GLN A 103 -40.13 53.78 29.92
CA GLN A 103 -41.28 53.87 28.98
C GLN A 103 -40.86 54.04 27.49
N ASN A 104 -41.78 53.65 26.60
CA ASN A 104 -41.74 53.62 25.12
C ASN A 104 -42.36 54.94 24.55
N PRO A 105 -42.55 55.22 23.22
CA PRO A 105 -42.16 54.49 22.00
C PRO A 105 -41.68 55.31 20.76
N ARG A 106 -41.10 54.59 19.78
CA ARG A 106 -41.19 54.75 18.29
C ARG A 106 -41.23 56.15 17.61
N LYS A 107 -40.25 56.36 16.71
CA LYS A 107 -40.45 56.52 15.24
C LYS A 107 -39.11 56.33 14.49
N ARG A 108 -39.14 55.81 13.26
CA ARG A 108 -38.01 55.76 12.30
C ARG A 108 -38.51 56.26 10.92
N PRO A 109 -37.65 56.83 10.06
CA PRO A 109 -38.07 57.48 8.82
C PRO A 109 -38.57 56.48 7.77
N LYS A 110 -39.42 56.97 6.85
CA LYS A 110 -39.85 56.23 5.64
C LYS A 110 -38.88 56.50 4.49
N ILE A 111 -38.60 55.48 3.69
CA ILE A 111 -37.91 55.59 2.40
C ILE A 111 -38.93 55.96 1.32
N ASP A 112 -38.52 56.76 0.32
CA ASP A 112 -39.38 57.19 -0.79
C ASP A 112 -39.60 56.04 -1.82
N PRO A 113 -40.85 55.60 -2.07
CA PRO A 113 -41.16 54.56 -3.05
C PRO A 113 -40.85 54.91 -4.52
N ALA A 114 -40.59 56.18 -4.85
CA ALA A 114 -40.26 56.60 -6.22
C ALA A 114 -38.87 56.09 -6.66
N ILE A 115 -37.86 56.22 -5.78
CA ILE A 115 -36.46 55.87 -6.07
C ILE A 115 -36.31 54.36 -6.36
N VAL A 116 -37.10 53.53 -5.69
CA VAL A 116 -37.08 52.05 -5.83
C VAL A 116 -37.63 51.57 -7.19
N LYS A 117 -38.28 52.45 -7.97
CA LYS A 117 -39.06 52.05 -9.15
C LYS A 117 -38.28 52.04 -10.47
N GLU A 118 -37.18 52.78 -10.57
CA GLU A 118 -36.39 52.87 -11.81
C GLU A 118 -35.22 51.87 -11.80
N ASP A 119 -34.46 51.76 -10.70
CA ASP A 119 -33.42 50.72 -10.51
C ASP A 119 -33.95 49.29 -10.72
N ILE A 120 -35.14 48.98 -10.18
CA ILE A 120 -35.75 47.67 -10.34
C ILE A 120 -36.13 47.41 -11.81
N LYS A 121 -36.40 48.45 -12.61
CA LYS A 121 -36.89 48.30 -13.97
C LYS A 121 -35.79 47.86 -14.94
N GLU A 122 -34.58 48.42 -14.83
CA GLU A 122 -33.41 47.96 -15.60
C GLU A 122 -32.98 46.54 -15.17
N GLN A 123 -33.01 46.23 -13.87
CA GLN A 123 -32.62 44.91 -13.37
C GLN A 123 -33.63 43.78 -13.65
N LEU A 124 -34.86 44.11 -14.06
CA LEU A 124 -35.90 43.12 -14.42
C LEU A 124 -35.81 42.64 -15.88
N GLU A 125 -35.12 43.33 -16.78
CA GLU A 125 -35.13 42.96 -18.21
C GLU A 125 -34.38 41.64 -18.53
N PRO A 126 -33.26 41.29 -17.85
CA PRO A 126 -32.70 39.93 -17.93
C PRO A 126 -33.68 38.82 -17.50
N LEU A 127 -34.63 39.14 -16.60
CA LEU A 127 -35.61 38.17 -16.10
C LEU A 127 -36.74 37.90 -17.10
N ARG A 128 -37.14 38.89 -17.90
CA ARG A 128 -38.08 38.65 -19.01
C ARG A 128 -37.49 37.69 -20.03
N THR A 129 -36.22 37.87 -20.40
CA THR A 129 -35.49 36.95 -21.29
C THR A 129 -35.34 35.54 -20.70
N PHE A 130 -35.08 35.42 -19.40
CA PHE A 130 -34.97 34.13 -18.72
C PHE A 130 -36.31 33.40 -18.56
N PHE A 131 -37.39 34.12 -18.23
CA PHE A 131 -38.72 33.52 -18.05
C PHE A 131 -39.49 33.29 -19.37
N GLY A 132 -39.17 34.01 -20.45
CA GLY A 132 -39.83 33.82 -21.76
C GLY A 132 -39.66 32.42 -22.38
N ASN A 133 -38.63 31.67 -21.96
CA ASN A 133 -38.32 30.32 -22.46
C ASN A 133 -38.85 29.18 -21.58
N LEU A 134 -39.62 29.48 -20.53
CA LEU A 134 -40.16 28.50 -19.59
C LEU A 134 -41.63 28.82 -19.30
N THR A 135 -42.43 27.80 -18.99
CA THR A 135 -43.75 27.98 -18.36
C THR A 135 -43.68 27.64 -16.87
N PRO A 136 -43.08 28.50 -16.01
CA PRO A 136 -42.99 28.25 -14.59
C PRO A 136 -44.34 28.44 -13.91
N THR A 137 -44.62 27.66 -12.87
CA THR A 137 -45.76 27.97 -11.99
C THR A 137 -45.48 29.25 -11.19
N PRO A 138 -46.52 30.02 -10.79
CA PRO A 138 -46.33 31.31 -10.10
C PRO A 138 -45.54 31.22 -8.79
N THR A 139 -45.53 30.03 -8.17
CA THR A 139 -44.75 29.75 -6.96
C THR A 139 -43.24 29.73 -7.25
N PHE A 140 -42.83 29.16 -8.39
CA PHE A 140 -41.43 29.08 -8.79
C PHE A 140 -40.88 30.46 -9.20
N ALA A 141 -41.69 31.27 -9.89
CA ALA A 141 -41.34 32.65 -10.21
C ALA A 141 -41.12 33.48 -8.94
N LEU A 142 -41.99 33.33 -7.92
CA LEU A 142 -41.84 34.02 -6.63
C LEU A 142 -40.61 33.54 -5.84
N GLU A 143 -40.35 32.23 -5.80
CA GLU A 143 -39.16 31.66 -5.14
C GLU A 143 -37.86 32.10 -5.84
N LYS A 144 -37.86 32.25 -7.17
CA LYS A 144 -36.71 32.75 -7.93
C LYS A 144 -36.53 34.27 -7.82
N LEU A 145 -37.59 35.07 -7.79
CA LEU A 145 -37.49 36.50 -7.48
C LEU A 145 -36.87 36.74 -6.11
N ILE A 146 -37.29 35.99 -5.09
CA ILE A 146 -36.69 36.06 -3.74
C ILE A 146 -35.20 35.70 -3.80
N TYR A 147 -34.83 34.64 -4.52
CA TYR A 147 -33.42 34.25 -4.73
C TYR A 147 -32.60 35.31 -5.50
N LEU A 148 -33.19 36.07 -6.42
CA LEU A 148 -32.48 37.17 -7.09
C LEU A 148 -32.31 38.38 -6.17
N PHE A 149 -33.31 38.76 -5.38
CA PHE A 149 -33.15 39.81 -4.35
C PHE A 149 -32.08 39.47 -3.29
N GLU A 150 -31.76 38.18 -3.09
CA GLU A 150 -30.63 37.74 -2.25
C GLU A 150 -29.25 37.91 -2.91
N ASN A 151 -29.18 38.15 -4.23
CA ASN A 151 -27.93 38.25 -5.00
C ASN A 151 -27.73 39.63 -5.68
N ILE A 152 -28.59 40.62 -5.43
CA ILE A 152 -28.35 42.00 -5.86
C ILE A 152 -27.31 42.63 -4.94
N SER A 153 -26.12 42.87 -5.50
CA SER A 153 -25.00 43.55 -4.84
C SER A 153 -25.42 44.92 -4.30
N GLY A 154 -25.10 45.21 -3.04
CA GLY A 154 -25.25 46.54 -2.45
C GLY A 154 -26.50 46.79 -1.59
N CYS A 155 -27.47 45.86 -1.52
CA CYS A 155 -28.59 46.02 -0.59
C CYS A 155 -28.20 45.59 0.85
N PRO A 156 -28.21 46.49 1.86
CA PRO A 156 -27.74 46.18 3.22
C PRO A 156 -28.66 45.22 4.00
N SER A 157 -29.83 44.88 3.46
CA SER A 157 -30.75 43.91 4.07
C SER A 157 -31.74 43.31 3.05
N PRO A 158 -31.37 42.23 2.34
CA PRO A 158 -32.28 41.53 1.41
C PRO A 158 -33.61 41.10 2.06
N LEU A 159 -33.58 40.76 3.36
CA LEU A 159 -34.76 40.37 4.14
C LEU A 159 -35.73 41.54 4.37
N THR A 160 -35.25 42.78 4.34
CA THR A 160 -36.10 43.98 4.50
C THR A 160 -36.76 44.33 3.16
N LEU A 161 -36.00 44.34 2.07
CA LEU A 161 -36.54 44.54 0.73
C LEU A 161 -37.59 43.48 0.36
N ALA A 162 -37.32 42.20 0.66
CA ALA A 162 -38.28 41.11 0.46
C ALA A 162 -39.53 41.21 1.37
N ARG A 163 -39.43 41.87 2.53
CA ARG A 163 -40.59 42.16 3.39
C ARG A 163 -41.40 43.32 2.85
N GLU A 164 -40.76 44.42 2.46
CA GLU A 164 -41.44 45.59 1.88
C GLU A 164 -42.20 45.22 0.58
N LEU A 165 -41.56 44.45 -0.31
CA LEU A 165 -42.20 43.92 -1.52
C LEU A 165 -43.32 42.90 -1.26
N THR A 166 -43.27 42.14 -0.15
CA THR A 166 -44.37 41.24 0.22
C THR A 166 -45.43 41.90 1.10
N ASP A 167 -45.16 43.09 1.64
CA ASP A 167 -46.13 43.91 2.35
C ASP A 167 -47.02 44.69 1.36
N ASP A 168 -46.47 45.23 0.26
CA ASP A 168 -47.22 45.77 -0.89
C ASP A 168 -47.54 44.66 -1.93
N ILE A 169 -48.44 43.76 -1.52
CA ILE A 169 -48.98 42.69 -2.38
C ILE A 169 -49.53 43.22 -3.73
N PRO A 170 -50.27 44.36 -3.81
CA PRO A 170 -50.68 44.95 -5.08
C PRO A 170 -49.54 45.25 -6.04
N ALA A 171 -48.45 45.89 -5.59
CA ALA A 171 -47.29 46.19 -6.44
C ALA A 171 -46.61 44.91 -6.96
N LEU A 172 -46.41 43.93 -6.09
CA LEU A 172 -45.83 42.63 -6.44
C LEU A 172 -46.69 41.86 -7.46
N ILE A 173 -48.02 41.91 -7.33
CA ILE A 173 -48.94 41.31 -8.31
C ILE A 173 -48.81 42.00 -9.66
N LYS A 174 -48.66 43.34 -9.69
CA LYS A 174 -48.50 44.09 -10.94
C LYS A 174 -47.22 43.69 -11.67
N ILE A 175 -46.07 43.66 -10.98
CA ILE A 175 -44.78 43.23 -11.55
C ILE A 175 -44.87 41.80 -12.11
N LEU A 176 -45.48 40.87 -11.37
CA LEU A 176 -45.63 39.48 -11.82
C LEU A 176 -46.63 39.32 -12.98
N ALA A 177 -47.66 40.15 -13.06
CA ALA A 177 -48.58 40.19 -14.20
C ALA A 177 -47.92 40.77 -15.46
N ASP A 178 -47.08 41.79 -15.32
CA ASP A 178 -46.31 42.41 -16.40
C ASP A 178 -45.18 41.50 -16.95
N ILE A 179 -44.84 40.43 -16.22
CA ILE A 179 -43.89 39.37 -16.62
C ILE A 179 -44.63 38.15 -17.21
N HIS A 180 -45.82 37.80 -16.71
CA HIS A 180 -46.53 36.60 -17.15
C HIS A 180 -48.07 36.81 -17.22
N PRO A 181 -48.59 37.43 -18.29
CA PRO A 181 -49.96 37.97 -18.36
C PRO A 181 -51.10 36.95 -18.15
N GLN A 182 -50.86 35.66 -18.37
CA GLN A 182 -51.89 34.62 -18.29
C GLN A 182 -52.27 34.17 -16.86
N ILE A 183 -51.63 34.69 -15.80
CA ILE A 183 -51.92 34.26 -14.43
C ILE A 183 -53.04 35.10 -13.81
N SER A 184 -54.13 34.46 -13.36
CA SER A 184 -55.23 35.20 -12.73
C SER A 184 -54.80 35.91 -11.44
N SER A 185 -55.08 37.22 -11.38
CA SER A 185 -54.71 38.11 -10.26
C SER A 185 -55.24 37.61 -8.90
N LYS A 186 -56.42 36.95 -8.89
CA LYS A 186 -57.05 36.36 -7.71
C LYS A 186 -56.22 35.19 -7.14
N GLY A 187 -55.71 34.32 -8.01
CA GLY A 187 -54.84 33.20 -7.64
C GLY A 187 -53.45 33.66 -7.17
N LEU A 188 -52.90 34.70 -7.80
CA LEU A 188 -51.65 35.31 -7.37
C LEU A 188 -51.78 35.94 -5.98
N LYS A 189 -52.85 36.71 -5.74
CA LYS A 189 -53.11 37.39 -4.45
C LYS A 189 -53.18 36.42 -3.28
N GLN A 190 -53.86 35.28 -3.42
CA GLN A 190 -53.85 34.23 -2.37
C GLN A 190 -52.45 33.66 -2.12
N ARG A 191 -51.65 33.42 -3.17
CA ARG A 191 -50.30 32.82 -3.04
C ARG A 191 -49.29 33.81 -2.44
N CYS A 192 -49.27 35.07 -2.88
CA CYS A 192 -48.46 36.13 -2.28
C CYS A 192 -48.83 36.35 -0.80
N THR A 193 -50.12 36.34 -0.45
CA THR A 193 -50.57 36.44 0.95
C THR A 193 -50.13 35.23 1.79
N LYS A 194 -50.10 34.02 1.21
CA LYS A 194 -49.60 32.80 1.86
C LYS A 194 -48.07 32.82 2.03
N ALA A 195 -47.34 33.41 1.08
CA ALA A 195 -45.90 33.65 1.19
C ALA A 195 -45.57 34.69 2.28
N ARG A 196 -46.28 35.82 2.33
CA ARG A 196 -46.18 36.83 3.41
C ARG A 196 -46.43 36.21 4.79
N LYS A 197 -47.45 35.37 4.94
CA LYS A 197 -47.69 34.60 6.19
C LYS A 197 -46.52 33.64 6.55
N LYS A 198 -45.86 33.02 5.56
CA LYS A 198 -44.65 32.19 5.80
C LYS A 198 -43.42 33.02 6.19
N LEU A 199 -43.23 34.20 5.59
CA LEU A 199 -42.14 35.14 5.89
C LEU A 199 -42.27 35.76 7.29
N ASN A 200 -43.50 36.10 7.72
CA ASN A 200 -43.75 36.66 9.06
C ASN A 200 -43.67 35.59 10.17
N ASN A 201 -43.91 34.32 9.87
CA ASN A 201 -43.58 33.21 10.78
C ASN A 201 -42.08 32.89 10.75
N GLY A 202 -41.26 33.72 11.41
CA GLY A 202 -39.79 33.66 11.40
C GLY A 202 -39.14 32.32 11.81
N ARG A 203 -39.88 31.40 12.46
CA ARG A 203 -39.43 30.02 12.71
C ARG A 203 -39.40 29.15 11.45
N THR A 204 -40.25 29.43 10.45
CA THR A 204 -40.39 28.62 9.23
C THR A 204 -39.28 28.91 8.24
N TRP A 205 -38.85 30.17 8.14
CA TRP A 205 -37.82 30.59 7.18
C TRP A 205 -36.43 30.04 7.54
N LYS A 206 -36.04 30.06 8.83
CA LYS A 206 -34.85 29.32 9.31
C LYS A 206 -34.91 27.83 8.92
N LYS A 207 -36.08 27.19 9.04
CA LYS A 207 -36.25 25.76 8.72
C LYS A 207 -36.21 25.47 7.20
N TYR A 208 -36.69 26.39 6.35
CA TYR A 208 -36.62 26.25 4.90
C TYR A 208 -35.22 26.54 4.33
N ARG A 209 -34.52 27.59 4.80
CA ARG A 209 -33.13 27.91 4.38
C ARG A 209 -32.14 26.78 4.68
N LEU A 210 -32.40 25.98 5.73
CA LEU A 210 -31.53 24.88 6.17
C LEU A 210 -31.85 23.52 5.52
N ALA A 211 -33.02 23.35 4.89
CA ALA A 211 -33.47 22.05 4.38
C ALA A 211 -33.17 21.84 2.88
N SER A 212 -33.11 22.90 2.07
CA SER A 212 -32.93 22.79 0.61
C SER A 212 -31.46 22.76 0.16
N THR A 213 -30.54 23.36 0.92
CA THR A 213 -29.10 23.48 0.57
C THR A 213 -28.21 22.37 1.14
N MET A 214 -28.61 21.67 2.20
CA MET A 214 -27.83 20.56 2.79
C MET A 214 -28.43 19.18 2.50
N LYS A 215 -28.35 18.74 1.24
CA LYS A 215 -28.52 17.29 0.93
C LYS A 215 -27.35 16.43 1.46
N ASN A 216 -26.23 17.07 1.80
CA ASN A 216 -24.96 16.44 2.15
C ASN A 216 -24.45 16.96 3.51
N LYS A 217 -24.77 16.26 4.60
CA LYS A 217 -24.20 16.51 5.93
C LYS A 217 -23.04 15.56 6.19
N CYS A 218 -21.83 16.08 6.33
CA CYS A 218 -20.67 15.35 6.81
C CYS A 218 -20.60 15.46 8.35
N SER A 219 -20.37 14.33 9.02
CA SER A 219 -20.31 14.23 10.47
C SER A 219 -18.85 14.19 10.95
N VAL A 220 -18.53 15.07 11.89
CA VAL A 220 -17.17 15.27 12.38
C VAL A 220 -17.12 15.08 13.89
N ILE A 221 -16.04 14.49 14.39
CA ILE A 221 -15.70 14.50 15.82
C ILE A 221 -14.28 15.03 16.06
N GLN A 222 -14.06 15.59 17.24
CA GLN A 222 -12.75 15.96 17.78
C GLN A 222 -12.56 15.26 19.12
N ALA A 223 -11.39 14.65 19.32
CA ALA A 223 -11.11 13.85 20.52
C ALA A 223 -9.60 13.79 20.81
N ASN A 224 -9.18 14.37 21.94
CA ASN A 224 -7.94 13.95 22.59
C ASN A 224 -8.14 12.57 23.24
N LEU A 225 -7.17 11.68 23.04
CA LEU A 225 -7.19 10.28 23.44
C LEU A 225 -6.15 9.95 24.53
N HIS A 226 -5.37 10.93 25.00
CA HIS A 226 -4.37 10.83 26.07
C HIS A 226 -3.44 9.60 25.91
N ASN A 227 -3.00 9.33 24.68
CA ASN A 227 -2.19 8.18 24.28
C ASN A 227 -2.76 6.82 24.79
N SER A 228 -4.06 6.75 25.05
CA SER A 228 -4.73 5.61 25.68
C SER A 228 -5.20 4.62 24.62
N ARG A 229 -4.63 3.41 24.65
CA ARG A 229 -5.03 2.29 23.77
C ARG A 229 -6.51 1.93 23.92
N CYS A 230 -7.12 2.17 25.09
CA CYS A 230 -8.55 1.95 25.31
C CYS A 230 -9.38 3.04 24.63
N ALA A 231 -9.14 4.32 24.95
CA ALA A 231 -9.90 5.44 24.39
C ALA A 231 -9.80 5.49 22.85
N THR A 232 -8.63 5.18 22.32
CA THR A 232 -8.39 5.08 20.87
C THR A 232 -9.24 3.99 20.22
N LEU A 233 -9.37 2.80 20.82
CA LEU A 233 -10.18 1.71 20.28
C LEU A 233 -11.69 1.93 20.47
N GLU A 234 -12.10 2.55 21.57
CA GLU A 234 -13.49 2.92 21.83
C GLU A 234 -13.97 4.00 20.85
N THR A 235 -13.15 5.02 20.59
CA THR A 235 -13.43 6.05 19.57
C THR A 235 -13.52 5.44 18.17
N LEU A 236 -12.66 4.48 17.83
CA LEU A 236 -12.76 3.73 16.56
C LEU A 236 -14.01 2.83 16.47
N ALA A 237 -14.58 2.39 17.59
CA ALA A 237 -15.86 1.69 17.61
C ALA A 237 -17.03 2.68 17.44
N TYR A 238 -16.99 3.81 18.15
CA TYR A 238 -17.97 4.89 18.04
C TYR A 238 -18.06 5.46 16.61
N ILE A 239 -16.92 5.72 15.96
CA ILE A 239 -16.84 6.15 14.55
C ILE A 239 -17.61 5.20 13.61
N ARG A 240 -17.64 3.90 13.90
CA ARG A 240 -18.36 2.90 13.09
C ARG A 240 -19.83 2.83 13.43
N GLN A 241 -20.18 2.83 14.72
CA GLN A 241 -21.57 2.77 15.17
C GLN A 241 -22.37 3.97 14.65
N GLU A 242 -21.80 5.17 14.76
CA GLU A 242 -22.47 6.43 14.41
C GLU A 242 -22.21 6.84 12.95
N ASN A 243 -21.49 6.02 12.17
CA ASN A 243 -21.02 6.32 10.81
C ASN A 243 -20.34 7.69 10.66
N ILE A 244 -19.51 8.06 11.64
CA ILE A 244 -18.75 9.32 11.60
C ILE A 244 -17.86 9.37 10.36
N ASP A 245 -17.88 10.47 9.62
CA ASP A 245 -17.15 10.63 8.35
C ASP A 245 -15.68 10.99 8.57
N ILE A 246 -15.41 11.96 9.47
CA ILE A 246 -14.09 12.51 9.79
C ILE A 246 -13.90 12.55 11.32
N ALA A 247 -12.72 12.16 11.81
CA ALA A 247 -12.32 12.40 13.20
C ALA A 247 -10.96 13.12 13.27
N LEU A 248 -10.92 14.24 14.00
CA LEU A 248 -9.73 14.95 14.45
C LEU A 248 -9.28 14.27 15.74
N CYS A 249 -8.08 13.69 15.77
CA CYS A 249 -7.63 12.90 16.93
C CYS A 249 -6.28 13.40 17.44
N GLN A 250 -6.30 13.89 18.68
CA GLN A 250 -5.15 14.32 19.45
C GLN A 250 -4.69 13.17 20.37
N GLU A 251 -3.37 13.08 20.58
CA GLU A 251 -2.69 12.01 21.30
C GLU A 251 -3.25 10.58 21.08
N PRO A 252 -3.42 10.11 19.83
CA PRO A 252 -3.84 8.73 19.58
C PRO A 252 -2.76 7.74 20.04
N TYR A 253 -3.16 6.62 20.64
CA TYR A 253 -2.21 5.52 20.87
C TYR A 253 -1.74 4.97 19.51
N ASN A 254 -0.45 5.09 19.24
CA ASN A 254 0.18 4.61 18.00
C ASN A 254 1.44 3.78 18.28
N TYR A 255 1.81 2.94 17.31
CA TYR A 255 2.95 2.04 17.41
C TYR A 255 3.70 1.91 16.08
N LYS A 256 5.01 1.64 16.16
CA LYS A 256 5.89 1.45 14.99
C LYS A 256 5.63 0.09 14.34
N THR A 257 5.38 0.08 13.03
CA THR A 257 5.12 -1.14 12.24
C THR A 257 6.41 -1.84 11.80
N SER A 258 6.28 -3.03 11.21
CA SER A 258 7.38 -3.79 10.60
C SER A 258 8.12 -3.01 9.49
N ARG A 259 7.48 -1.96 8.95
CA ARG A 259 7.97 -1.10 7.87
C ARG A 259 8.65 0.18 8.35
N GLY A 260 8.69 0.42 9.67
CA GLY A 260 9.27 1.62 10.26
C GLY A 260 8.29 2.78 10.47
N THR A 261 7.15 2.82 9.77
CA THR A 261 6.12 3.86 9.97
C THR A 261 5.21 3.58 11.16
N TYR A 262 4.61 4.61 11.74
CA TYR A 262 3.68 4.53 12.87
C TYR A 262 2.21 4.36 12.41
N THR A 263 1.41 3.63 13.20
CA THR A 263 -0.02 3.44 12.93
C THR A 263 -0.84 3.28 14.21
N ILE A 264 -2.16 3.45 14.10
CA ILE A 264 -3.14 3.26 15.19
C ILE A 264 -3.68 1.82 15.16
N PRO A 265 -3.80 1.12 16.31
CA PRO A 265 -4.35 -0.24 16.36
C PRO A 265 -5.85 -0.25 16.08
N GLY A 266 -6.35 -1.32 15.47
CA GLY A 266 -7.79 -1.53 15.28
C GLY A 266 -8.43 -0.72 14.15
N LEU A 267 -7.65 0.09 13.40
CA LEU A 267 -8.09 0.67 12.13
C LEU A 267 -8.46 -0.44 11.14
N MET A 268 -9.65 -0.37 10.55
CA MET A 268 -10.07 -1.25 9.45
C MET A 268 -10.03 -0.46 8.13
N ASN A 269 -11.16 0.13 7.73
CA ASN A 269 -11.31 0.86 6.47
C ASN A 269 -10.97 2.37 6.60
N GLN A 270 -10.84 2.87 7.83
CA GLN A 270 -10.47 4.26 8.09
C GLN A 270 -9.09 4.60 7.49
N ARG A 271 -9.03 5.68 6.71
CA ARG A 271 -7.79 6.28 6.21
C ARG A 271 -7.15 7.09 7.33
N LEU A 272 -5.96 6.69 7.76
CA LEU A 272 -5.14 7.45 8.72
C LEU A 272 -4.28 8.47 7.97
N ILE A 273 -4.31 9.71 8.43
CA ILE A 273 -3.53 10.82 7.91
C ILE A 273 -2.76 11.44 9.06
N ALA A 274 -1.43 11.36 9.01
CA ALA A 274 -0.52 11.86 10.03
C ALA A 274 0.90 11.95 9.44
N ASN A 275 1.80 12.74 10.06
CA ASN A 275 3.23 12.62 9.78
C ASN A 275 3.79 11.37 10.47
N ASN A 276 3.64 10.21 9.81
CA ASN A 276 3.78 8.89 10.40
C ASN A 276 5.17 8.23 10.23
N ASP A 277 6.16 8.94 9.70
CA ASP A 277 7.56 8.51 9.73
C ASP A 277 8.06 8.41 11.18
N ASN A 278 7.48 9.25 12.05
CA ASN A 278 7.75 9.31 13.48
C ASN A 278 6.46 9.12 14.30
N ARG A 279 6.61 9.09 15.63
CA ARG A 279 5.48 9.07 16.56
C ARG A 279 4.75 10.42 16.51
N PHE A 280 3.52 10.42 16.02
CA PHE A 280 2.66 11.60 15.91
C PHE A 280 1.79 11.80 17.17
N SER A 281 1.45 13.06 17.46
CA SER A 281 0.53 13.49 18.53
C SER A 281 -0.78 14.08 17.98
N SER A 282 -0.89 14.28 16.67
CA SER A 282 -2.11 14.70 15.97
C SER A 282 -2.30 13.81 14.73
N CYS A 283 -3.55 13.49 14.38
CA CYS A 283 -3.89 12.84 13.13
C CYS A 283 -5.35 13.11 12.71
N LEU A 284 -5.64 12.88 11.43
CA LEU A 284 -7.01 12.75 10.92
C LEU A 284 -7.33 11.29 10.61
N LEU A 285 -8.56 10.89 10.92
CA LEU A 285 -9.16 9.62 10.49
C LEU A 285 -10.34 9.91 9.56
N VAL A 286 -10.23 9.52 8.29
CA VAL A 286 -11.33 9.65 7.33
C VAL A 286 -11.94 8.27 7.06
N ASN A 287 -13.16 8.08 7.54
CA ASN A 287 -13.92 6.83 7.47
C ASN A 287 -14.78 6.76 6.20
N ASN A 288 -15.34 7.89 5.76
CA ASN A 288 -16.11 7.96 4.53
C ASN A 288 -15.20 7.79 3.30
N PRO A 289 -15.46 6.82 2.40
CA PRO A 289 -14.63 6.57 1.22
C PRO A 289 -14.91 7.51 0.05
N THR A 290 -16.00 8.29 0.08
CA THR A 290 -16.41 9.23 -0.98
C THR A 290 -15.62 10.54 -0.95
N LEU A 291 -15.11 10.93 0.23
CA LEU A 291 -14.32 12.14 0.40
C LEU A 291 -12.95 12.00 -0.27
N ASN A 292 -12.55 13.00 -1.06
CA ASN A 292 -11.18 13.10 -1.55
C ASN A 292 -10.33 13.95 -0.63
N VAL A 293 -9.09 13.49 -0.42
CA VAL A 293 -8.29 13.94 0.70
C VAL A 293 -6.81 13.94 0.34
N LEU A 294 -6.21 15.13 0.40
CA LEU A 294 -4.78 15.39 0.16
C LEU A 294 -4.09 15.76 1.48
N HIS A 295 -2.99 15.08 1.79
CA HIS A 295 -2.16 15.37 2.96
C HIS A 295 -1.07 16.39 2.61
N LEU A 296 -1.11 17.58 3.22
CA LEU A 296 -0.11 18.63 3.02
C LEU A 296 1.11 18.36 3.91
N ARG A 297 1.94 17.38 3.54
CA ARG A 297 3.09 16.92 4.35
C ARG A 297 4.04 18.06 4.76
N HIS A 298 4.26 19.03 3.89
CA HIS A 298 5.14 20.19 4.10
C HIS A 298 4.60 21.18 5.17
N LEU A 299 3.28 21.24 5.38
CA LEU A 299 2.66 22.01 6.47
C LEU A 299 2.49 21.19 7.76
N SER A 300 2.38 19.86 7.64
CA SER A 300 2.25 18.93 8.75
C SER A 300 3.51 18.76 9.61
N SER A 301 3.30 18.50 10.91
CA SER A 301 4.35 18.20 11.89
C SER A 301 3.93 17.00 12.77
N LYS A 302 4.68 16.74 13.87
CA LYS A 302 4.25 15.82 14.93
C LYS A 302 2.93 16.25 15.58
N TYR A 303 2.72 17.56 15.68
CA TYR A 303 1.70 18.21 16.50
C TYR A 303 0.53 18.79 15.69
N VAL A 304 0.75 19.03 14.39
CA VAL A 304 -0.26 19.60 13.48
C VAL A 304 -0.41 18.69 12.27
N THR A 305 -1.63 18.28 11.95
CA THR A 305 -1.94 17.55 10.71
C THR A 305 -2.81 18.45 9.82
N VAL A 306 -2.33 18.78 8.62
CA VAL A 306 -3.00 19.68 7.68
C VAL A 306 -3.46 18.87 6.47
N VAL A 307 -4.74 19.00 6.12
CA VAL A 307 -5.40 18.18 5.11
C VAL A 307 -6.29 19.06 4.23
N SER A 308 -6.25 18.84 2.92
CA SER A 308 -7.15 19.46 1.96
C SER A 308 -8.22 18.46 1.52
N ILE A 309 -9.48 18.87 1.51
CA ILE A 309 -10.68 18.08 1.17
C ILE A 309 -11.48 18.86 0.12
N ASP A 310 -12.02 18.19 -0.90
CA ASP A 310 -12.89 18.85 -1.89
C ASP A 310 -14.12 19.50 -1.21
N GLY A 311 -14.51 20.72 -1.60
CA GLY A 311 -15.64 21.50 -1.04
C GLY A 311 -16.83 21.69 -2.01
N ILE A 312 -17.95 22.23 -1.51
CA ILE A 312 -19.25 22.23 -2.22
C ILE A 312 -19.24 23.07 -3.50
N SER A 313 -18.49 24.16 -3.52
CA SER A 313 -18.44 25.18 -4.58
C SER A 313 -17.26 25.01 -5.56
N THR A 314 -16.70 23.80 -5.66
CA THR A 314 -15.43 23.46 -6.36
C THR A 314 -14.14 23.93 -5.68
N GLU A 315 -14.21 24.79 -4.66
CA GLU A 315 -13.06 25.14 -3.83
C GLU A 315 -12.78 24.10 -2.75
N SER A 316 -11.52 23.90 -2.37
CA SER A 316 -11.13 22.94 -1.32
C SER A 316 -11.19 23.55 0.08
N VAL A 317 -11.65 22.75 1.03
CA VAL A 317 -11.64 23.03 2.47
C VAL A 317 -10.37 22.47 3.09
N PHE A 318 -9.70 23.26 3.91
CA PHE A 318 -8.51 22.85 4.64
C PHE A 318 -8.87 22.52 6.09
N VAL A 319 -8.70 21.26 6.48
CA VAL A 319 -9.00 20.75 7.81
C VAL A 319 -7.70 20.49 8.57
N ILE A 320 -7.58 21.07 9.78
CA ILE A 320 -6.36 21.05 10.59
C ILE A 320 -6.65 20.41 11.95
N SER A 321 -5.92 19.34 12.28
CA SER A 321 -5.92 18.75 13.63
C SER A 321 -4.69 19.22 14.40
N ILE A 322 -4.88 19.79 15.59
CA ILE A 322 -3.82 20.43 16.40
C ILE A 322 -3.71 19.77 17.78
N TYR A 323 -2.49 19.64 18.29
CA TYR A 323 -2.21 19.35 19.70
C TYR A 323 -1.04 20.21 20.17
N ALA A 324 -1.28 21.14 21.08
CA ALA A 324 -0.25 21.89 21.78
C ALA A 324 0.10 21.16 23.10
N PRO A 325 1.33 20.63 23.29
CA PRO A 325 1.71 19.97 24.55
C PRO A 325 1.75 20.98 25.72
N PRO A 326 1.52 20.60 26.98
CA PRO A 326 1.39 21.53 28.12
C PRO A 326 2.73 22.15 28.64
N ASN A 327 3.64 22.55 27.76
CA ASN A 327 4.90 23.24 28.11
C ASN A 327 4.79 24.76 27.89
N ASN A 328 5.50 25.59 28.66
CA ASN A 328 5.34 27.05 28.67
C ASN A 328 5.44 27.75 27.30
N ASP A 329 6.32 27.28 26.41
CA ASP A 329 6.52 27.87 25.08
C ASP A 329 5.74 27.15 23.95
N SER A 330 4.97 26.11 24.27
CA SER A 330 4.31 25.30 23.26
C SER A 330 3.25 26.07 22.47
N VAL A 331 2.44 26.88 23.16
CA VAL A 331 1.33 27.62 22.56
C VAL A 331 1.87 28.70 21.63
N ARG A 332 2.92 29.44 22.03
CA ARG A 332 3.62 30.41 21.16
C ARG A 332 4.17 29.73 19.91
N ASN A 333 4.91 28.64 20.06
CA ASN A 333 5.48 27.89 18.92
C ASN A 333 4.39 27.31 17.99
N MET A 334 3.27 26.87 18.55
CA MET A 334 2.11 26.38 17.81
C MET A 334 1.42 27.52 17.05
N VAL A 335 1.19 28.68 17.68
CA VAL A 335 0.64 29.90 17.05
C VAL A 335 1.54 30.37 15.90
N THR A 336 2.86 30.48 16.09
CA THR A 336 3.80 30.81 15.01
C THR A 336 3.70 29.83 13.84
N LYS A 337 3.55 28.52 14.12
CA LYS A 337 3.38 27.51 13.06
C LYS A 337 2.01 27.60 12.38
N LEU A 338 0.94 27.91 13.11
CA LEU A 338 -0.38 28.15 12.51
C LEU A 338 -0.38 29.41 11.66
N GLN A 339 0.28 30.50 12.08
CA GLN A 339 0.40 31.71 11.27
C GLN A 339 1.09 31.41 9.93
N GLN A 340 2.21 30.68 9.94
CA GLN A 340 2.86 30.21 8.71
C GLN A 340 1.90 29.38 7.83
N ILE A 341 1.09 28.51 8.43
CA ILE A 341 0.13 27.68 7.70
C ILE A 341 -0.98 28.53 7.08
N LEU A 342 -1.57 29.48 7.83
CA LEU A 342 -2.62 30.37 7.34
C LEU A 342 -2.10 31.30 6.23
N THR A 343 -0.88 31.84 6.35
CA THR A 343 -0.24 32.61 5.26
C THR A 343 -0.03 31.76 3.99
N ASN A 344 0.26 30.45 4.11
CA ASN A 344 0.33 29.55 2.95
C ASN A 344 -1.06 29.13 2.41
N LEU A 345 -2.12 29.38 3.17
CA LEU A 345 -3.52 29.04 2.85
C LEU A 345 -4.38 30.31 2.69
N GLN A 346 -3.76 31.41 2.27
CA GLN A 346 -4.42 32.70 2.11
C GLN A 346 -5.67 32.59 1.21
N ASP A 347 -6.75 33.24 1.63
CA ASP A 347 -8.06 33.24 0.97
C ASP A 347 -8.63 31.82 0.74
N LYS A 348 -8.34 30.87 1.64
CA LYS A 348 -8.93 29.52 1.64
C LYS A 348 -9.79 29.30 2.87
N THR A 349 -10.84 28.50 2.72
CA THR A 349 -11.68 28.12 3.85
C THR A 349 -10.97 27.10 4.74
N VAL A 350 -10.68 27.49 5.99
CA VAL A 350 -9.96 26.65 6.97
C VAL A 350 -10.87 26.30 8.14
N LEU A 351 -10.81 25.04 8.58
CA LEU A 351 -11.43 24.51 9.81
C LEU A 351 -10.33 23.88 10.68
N LEU A 352 -10.14 24.38 11.88
CA LEU A 352 -9.14 23.95 12.84
C LEU A 352 -9.82 23.31 14.05
N GLY A 353 -9.31 22.18 14.53
CA GLY A 353 -9.79 21.56 15.76
C GLY A 353 -8.67 20.86 16.51
N GLY A 354 -8.55 21.14 17.81
CA GLY A 354 -7.44 20.61 18.59
C GLY A 354 -7.54 20.86 20.08
N ASP A 355 -6.61 20.23 20.79
CA ASP A 355 -6.28 20.58 22.16
C ASP A 355 -5.19 21.65 22.13
N PHE A 356 -5.54 22.84 22.61
CA PHE A 356 -4.66 24.01 22.63
C PHE A 356 -3.92 24.17 23.96
N ASN A 357 -4.26 23.39 25.00
CA ASN A 357 -3.76 23.52 26.38
C ASN A 357 -3.70 25.00 26.85
N CYS A 358 -4.73 25.77 26.50
CA CYS A 358 -4.88 27.18 26.81
C CYS A 358 -6.33 27.48 27.20
N ARG A 359 -6.52 28.32 28.21
CA ARG A 359 -7.81 28.64 28.85
C ARG A 359 -8.12 30.12 28.66
N SER A 360 -9.34 30.45 28.26
CA SER A 360 -9.85 31.82 28.23
C SER A 360 -11.35 31.86 28.44
N THR A 361 -11.82 32.96 29.03
CA THR A 361 -13.25 33.28 29.12
C THR A 361 -13.89 33.53 27.76
N ILE A 362 -13.12 33.89 26.71
CA ILE A 362 -13.64 34.11 25.35
C ILE A 362 -14.25 32.82 24.75
N TRP A 363 -13.72 31.65 25.09
CA TRP A 363 -14.29 30.34 24.74
C TRP A 363 -14.90 29.61 25.95
N PHE A 364 -15.45 30.40 26.88
CA PHE A 364 -16.24 29.93 28.01
C PHE A 364 -15.49 29.04 29.02
N ASP A 365 -14.17 29.18 29.17
CA ASP A 365 -13.47 28.67 30.36
C ASP A 365 -13.77 29.57 31.59
N THR A 366 -13.55 29.05 32.79
CA THR A 366 -13.70 29.79 34.05
C THR A 366 -12.49 30.65 34.41
N LEU A 367 -11.33 30.42 33.78
CA LEU A 367 -10.09 31.17 34.03
C LEU A 367 -9.38 31.50 32.71
N CYS A 368 -8.60 32.58 32.71
CA CYS A 368 -7.56 32.83 31.71
C CYS A 368 -6.20 32.39 32.27
N ASP A 369 -5.29 31.96 31.39
CA ASP A 369 -3.89 31.66 31.71
C ASP A 369 -2.90 32.65 31.03
N ARG A 370 -1.58 32.40 31.17
CA ARG A 370 -0.52 33.27 30.63
C ARG A 370 -0.38 33.21 29.10
N ASN A 371 -1.00 32.24 28.44
CA ASN A 371 -0.97 32.05 27.00
C ASN A 371 -2.25 32.55 26.32
N SER A 372 -3.34 32.82 27.06
CA SER A 372 -4.60 33.35 26.53
C SER A 372 -4.40 34.53 25.56
N PRO A 373 -3.70 35.62 25.94
CA PRO A 373 -3.55 36.77 25.05
C PRO A 373 -2.91 36.40 23.71
N VAL A 374 -1.91 35.50 23.70
CA VAL A 374 -1.23 35.05 22.47
C VAL A 374 -2.19 34.32 21.52
N LEU A 375 -3.11 33.52 22.07
CA LEU A 375 -4.07 32.76 21.26
C LEU A 375 -5.28 33.62 20.88
N GLU A 376 -5.70 34.54 21.74
CA GLU A 376 -6.76 35.53 21.47
C GLU A 376 -6.33 36.50 20.36
N ASP A 377 -5.14 37.10 20.47
CA ASP A 377 -4.56 37.97 19.43
C ASP A 377 -4.43 37.24 18.10
N PHE A 378 -4.02 35.97 18.11
CA PHE A 378 -3.93 35.14 16.89
C PHE A 378 -5.31 34.88 16.26
N ILE A 379 -6.33 34.59 17.08
CA ILE A 379 -7.71 34.38 16.61
C ILE A 379 -8.26 35.67 15.96
N LEU A 380 -8.03 36.82 16.61
CA LEU A 380 -8.45 38.14 16.12
C LEU A 380 -7.71 38.54 14.84
N ALA A 381 -6.38 38.39 14.80
CA ALA A 381 -5.55 38.79 13.66
C ALA A 381 -5.76 37.96 12.38
N ASN A 382 -6.48 36.84 12.46
CA ASN A 382 -6.80 35.97 11.33
C ASN A 382 -8.33 35.80 11.11
N ASP A 383 -9.15 36.68 11.70
CA ASP A 383 -10.63 36.67 11.61
C ASP A 383 -11.27 35.29 11.89
N LEU A 384 -10.72 34.56 12.86
CA LEU A 384 -11.15 33.19 13.18
C LEU A 384 -12.40 33.19 14.08
N VAL A 385 -13.36 32.37 13.69
CA VAL A 385 -14.62 32.13 14.39
C VAL A 385 -14.45 30.99 15.38
N ILE A 386 -14.85 31.21 16.63
CA ILE A 386 -14.91 30.18 17.68
C ILE A 386 -16.26 29.46 17.61
N PHE A 387 -16.25 28.12 17.52
CA PHE A 387 -17.46 27.28 17.47
C PHE A 387 -17.84 26.64 18.81
N ASN A 388 -17.01 26.78 19.84
CA ASN A 388 -17.34 26.34 21.18
C ASN A 388 -18.62 27.05 21.67
N GLU A 389 -19.60 26.31 22.18
CA GLU A 389 -20.85 26.86 22.71
C GLU A 389 -20.85 26.90 24.25
N ASP A 390 -21.58 27.87 24.83
CA ASP A 390 -21.75 27.99 26.28
C ASP A 390 -22.73 26.94 26.84
N ASN A 391 -22.86 26.88 28.17
CA ASN A 391 -23.78 25.97 28.89
C ASN A 391 -23.59 24.45 28.65
N LEU A 392 -22.58 24.05 27.88
CA LEU A 392 -22.20 22.65 27.65
C LEU A 392 -21.21 22.12 28.71
N PRO A 393 -21.09 20.79 28.88
CA PRO A 393 -20.07 20.21 29.74
C PRO A 393 -18.67 20.57 29.24
N SER A 394 -17.76 20.90 30.15
CA SER A 394 -16.35 21.23 29.82
C SER A 394 -15.68 20.23 28.87
N THR A 395 -14.79 20.69 27.99
CA THR A 395 -14.11 19.76 27.06
C THR A 395 -13.15 18.82 27.78
N PHE A 396 -12.47 19.30 28.83
CA PHE A 396 -11.60 18.51 29.70
C PHE A 396 -12.21 18.36 31.11
N SER A 397 -12.02 17.19 31.73
CA SER A 397 -12.46 16.93 33.11
C SER A 397 -11.58 15.87 33.79
N SER A 398 -10.96 16.26 34.90
CA SER A 398 -10.11 15.43 35.75
C SER A 398 -10.55 15.52 37.22
N ALA A 399 -9.91 14.74 38.10
CA ALA A 399 -10.10 14.88 39.55
C ALA A 399 -9.61 16.22 40.11
N ASN A 400 -8.72 16.92 39.39
CA ASN A 400 -8.12 18.19 39.82
C ASN A 400 -8.85 19.43 39.28
N GLY A 401 -9.92 19.23 38.49
CA GLY A 401 -10.69 20.31 37.89
C GLY A 401 -11.09 20.03 36.44
N SER A 402 -11.75 21.04 35.84
CA SER A 402 -12.32 21.03 34.50
C SER A 402 -12.01 22.33 33.75
N SER A 403 -11.79 22.24 32.44
CA SER A 403 -11.45 23.36 31.58
C SER A 403 -11.96 23.16 30.15
N ASN A 404 -11.99 24.25 29.38
CA ASN A 404 -12.27 24.29 27.95
C ASN A 404 -10.97 24.59 27.20
N ILE A 405 -10.17 23.54 26.99
CA ILE A 405 -8.87 23.60 26.30
C ILE A 405 -8.90 23.00 24.89
N ASP A 406 -9.98 22.28 24.56
CA ASP A 406 -10.23 21.76 23.22
C ASP A 406 -11.07 22.77 22.44
N LEU A 407 -10.50 23.38 21.40
CA LEU A 407 -11.16 24.41 20.60
C LEU A 407 -11.52 23.88 19.20
N THR A 408 -12.61 24.39 18.65
CA THR A 408 -12.93 24.31 17.22
C THR A 408 -13.02 25.73 16.66
N LEU A 409 -12.16 26.05 15.69
CA LEU A 409 -12.02 27.36 15.06
C LEU A 409 -12.23 27.25 13.53
N GLY A 410 -12.62 28.32 12.85
CA GLY A 410 -12.62 28.35 11.38
C GLY A 410 -12.69 29.75 10.79
N THR A 411 -12.43 29.89 9.49
CA THR A 411 -12.58 31.19 8.79
C THR A 411 -14.05 31.59 8.69
N THR A 412 -14.34 32.87 8.47
CA THR A 412 -15.71 33.45 8.47
C THR A 412 -16.75 32.65 7.67
N ASP A 413 -16.38 32.09 6.51
CA ASP A 413 -17.27 31.27 5.67
C ASP A 413 -17.84 30.04 6.39
N THR A 414 -17.08 29.49 7.35
CA THR A 414 -17.46 28.28 8.10
C THR A 414 -18.74 28.44 8.93
N ILE A 415 -19.09 29.67 9.34
CA ILE A 415 -20.33 30.02 10.08
C ILE A 415 -21.58 29.46 9.41
N ASN A 416 -21.62 29.45 8.09
CA ASN A 416 -22.83 29.08 7.35
C ASN A 416 -23.08 27.57 7.36
N TRP A 417 -22.03 26.74 7.48
CA TRP A 417 -22.10 25.31 7.23
C TRP A 417 -21.61 24.39 8.36
N VAL A 418 -20.88 24.89 9.36
CA VAL A 418 -20.67 24.18 10.63
C VAL A 418 -21.94 24.31 11.50
N ARG A 419 -22.46 23.18 12.00
CA ARG A 419 -23.74 23.10 12.75
C ARG A 419 -23.70 22.00 13.81
N ASP A 420 -24.62 22.08 14.75
CA ASP A 420 -24.90 21.02 15.73
C ASP A 420 -23.65 20.70 16.60
N TRP A 421 -22.89 21.73 17.03
CA TRP A 421 -21.68 21.57 17.84
C TRP A 421 -22.05 21.20 19.28
N THR A 422 -21.48 20.11 19.80
CA THR A 422 -21.83 19.61 21.14
C THR A 422 -20.68 18.82 21.77
N VAL A 423 -20.57 18.89 23.09
CA VAL A 423 -19.65 18.06 23.88
C VAL A 423 -20.37 16.80 24.38
N LEU A 424 -19.87 15.63 24.00
CA LEU A 424 -20.46 14.33 24.35
C LEU A 424 -19.82 13.74 25.61
N GLN A 425 -20.67 13.29 26.54
CA GLN A 425 -20.25 12.50 27.71
C GLN A 425 -20.13 11.00 27.36
N ASP A 426 -19.28 10.29 28.11
CA ASP A 426 -19.25 8.81 28.16
C ASP A 426 -19.01 8.05 26.83
N VAL A 427 -18.44 8.71 25.81
CA VAL A 427 -18.06 8.09 24.52
C VAL A 427 -16.85 7.17 24.66
N ASN A 428 -15.80 7.61 25.36
CA ASN A 428 -14.56 6.84 25.51
C ASN A 428 -13.97 7.00 26.94
N THR A 429 -12.90 6.27 27.22
CA THR A 429 -12.21 6.26 28.52
C THR A 429 -11.35 7.51 28.82
N SER A 430 -11.14 8.45 27.89
CA SER A 430 -10.31 9.66 28.08
C SER A 430 -10.91 10.65 29.07
N ASP A 431 -10.05 11.41 29.72
CA ASP A 431 -10.32 12.61 30.53
C ASP A 431 -10.79 13.82 29.69
N HIS A 432 -10.47 13.85 28.39
CA HIS A 432 -11.13 14.73 27.43
C HIS A 432 -12.47 14.12 26.97
N ARG A 433 -13.47 14.98 26.78
CA ARG A 433 -14.78 14.65 26.22
C ARG A 433 -14.73 14.77 24.70
N VAL A 434 -15.56 13.98 24.01
CA VAL A 434 -15.59 13.98 22.53
C VAL A 434 -16.48 15.11 22.05
N ILE A 435 -15.94 16.05 21.28
CA ILE A 435 -16.70 17.07 20.59
C ILE A 435 -17.28 16.44 19.31
N ARG A 436 -18.56 16.72 19.00
CA ARG A 436 -19.23 16.32 17.75
C ARG A 436 -19.87 17.54 17.10
N PHE A 437 -19.76 17.64 15.79
CA PHE A 437 -20.47 18.64 14.97
C PHE A 437 -20.74 18.08 13.57
N THR A 438 -21.50 18.82 12.76
CA THR A 438 -21.70 18.53 11.34
C THR A 438 -21.20 19.68 10.48
N CYS A 439 -20.74 19.36 9.27
CA CYS A 439 -20.34 20.33 8.27
C CYS A 439 -20.95 19.98 6.90
N ALA A 440 -21.37 20.99 6.14
CA ALA A 440 -21.73 20.79 4.73
C ALA A 440 -20.47 20.64 3.85
N LEU A 441 -20.00 19.41 3.67
CA LEU A 441 -19.02 19.04 2.64
C LEU A 441 -19.73 18.39 1.43
N PRO A 442 -19.11 18.38 0.23
CA PRO A 442 -19.67 17.74 -0.97
C PRO A 442 -19.61 16.22 -0.84
N LEU A 443 -20.55 15.64 -0.10
CA LEU A 443 -20.81 14.21 -0.22
C LEU A 443 -21.38 13.95 -1.61
N GLN A 444 -20.67 13.20 -2.45
CA GLN A 444 -21.28 12.71 -3.68
C GLN A 444 -22.49 11.83 -3.34
N SER A 445 -23.53 11.88 -4.17
CA SER A 445 -24.61 10.90 -4.06
C SER A 445 -24.04 9.50 -4.21
N ALA A 446 -24.33 8.59 -3.28
CA ALA A 446 -23.76 7.24 -3.24
C ALA A 446 -23.84 6.49 -4.59
N ALA A 447 -24.84 6.81 -5.42
CA ALA A 447 -25.03 6.31 -6.79
C ALA A 447 -23.79 6.39 -7.70
N SER A 448 -22.92 7.42 -7.59
CA SER A 448 -21.69 7.52 -8.40
C SER A 448 -20.61 6.50 -7.99
N ILE A 449 -20.73 5.92 -6.79
CA ILE A 449 -19.76 4.98 -6.22
C ILE A 449 -20.33 3.55 -6.17
N GLU A 450 -21.66 3.39 -6.16
CA GLU A 450 -22.33 2.10 -6.28
C GLU A 450 -21.95 1.34 -7.58
N GLU A 451 -21.60 2.04 -8.66
CA GLU A 451 -21.14 1.41 -9.92
C GLU A 451 -19.95 0.45 -9.72
N TYR A 452 -19.03 0.75 -8.78
CA TYR A 452 -17.78 -0.01 -8.65
C TYR A 452 -17.90 -1.35 -7.91
N VAL A 453 -19.03 -1.67 -7.28
CA VAL A 453 -19.17 -2.86 -6.40
C VAL A 453 -20.42 -3.70 -6.70
N MET A 454 -20.76 -3.84 -7.99
CA MET A 454 -21.66 -4.91 -8.41
C MET A 454 -21.03 -6.29 -8.15
N ASP A 455 -21.81 -7.19 -7.54
CA ASP A 455 -21.41 -8.56 -7.25
C ASP A 455 -22.04 -9.55 -8.23
N CYS A 456 -21.39 -9.70 -9.38
CA CYS A 456 -21.77 -10.69 -10.41
C CYS A 456 -21.33 -12.13 -10.04
N SER A 457 -20.95 -12.43 -8.79
CA SER A 457 -20.47 -13.77 -8.41
C SER A 457 -21.56 -14.85 -8.46
N ASN A 458 -22.83 -14.45 -8.40
CA ASN A 458 -24.01 -15.32 -8.45
C ASN A 458 -24.81 -15.20 -9.76
N LEU A 459 -24.31 -14.46 -10.76
CA LEU A 459 -24.96 -14.33 -12.06
C LEU A 459 -24.75 -15.60 -12.89
N LYS A 460 -25.83 -16.18 -13.43
CA LYS A 460 -25.76 -17.30 -14.38
C LYS A 460 -25.93 -16.82 -15.81
N LEU A 461 -25.60 -17.69 -16.79
CA LEU A 461 -25.82 -17.40 -18.21
C LEU A 461 -27.32 -17.45 -18.55
N GLU A 462 -28.03 -18.47 -18.05
CA GLU A 462 -29.49 -18.66 -18.14
C GLU A 462 -30.29 -17.37 -17.86
N ASP A 463 -29.84 -16.55 -16.89
CA ASP A 463 -30.52 -15.33 -16.44
C ASP A 463 -30.46 -14.16 -17.44
N ILE A 464 -29.54 -14.22 -18.43
CA ILE A 464 -29.15 -13.11 -19.32
C ILE A 464 -29.03 -13.51 -20.80
N GLU A 465 -29.03 -14.82 -21.11
CA GLU A 465 -28.83 -15.35 -22.46
C GLU A 465 -29.86 -14.87 -23.50
N PRO A 466 -31.18 -14.77 -23.21
CA PRO A 466 -32.14 -14.22 -24.17
C PRO A 466 -31.83 -12.75 -24.52
N ASP A 467 -31.66 -11.89 -23.50
CA ASP A 467 -31.37 -10.47 -23.68
C ASP A 467 -30.05 -10.24 -24.46
N LEU A 468 -29.04 -11.08 -24.22
CA LEU A 468 -27.76 -11.05 -24.94
C LEU A 468 -27.88 -11.54 -26.39
N SER A 469 -28.66 -12.59 -26.62
CA SER A 469 -28.91 -13.12 -27.96
C SER A 469 -29.64 -12.10 -28.84
N ASP A 470 -30.61 -11.39 -28.27
CA ASP A 470 -31.34 -10.31 -28.93
C ASP A 470 -30.43 -9.11 -29.25
N LEU A 471 -29.59 -8.71 -28.29
CA LEU A 471 -28.56 -7.70 -28.50
C LEU A 471 -27.61 -8.08 -29.66
N CYS A 472 -27.09 -9.31 -29.66
CA CYS A 472 -26.18 -9.77 -30.71
C CYS A 472 -26.85 -9.90 -32.09
N ARG A 473 -28.10 -10.36 -32.17
CA ARG A 473 -28.87 -10.38 -33.43
C ARG A 473 -29.12 -8.96 -33.97
N GLY A 474 -29.48 -8.02 -33.10
CA GLY A 474 -29.63 -6.61 -33.46
C GLY A 474 -28.31 -6.00 -33.94
N LEU A 475 -27.21 -6.22 -33.22
CA LEU A 475 -25.88 -5.75 -33.59
C LEU A 475 -25.39 -6.28 -34.94
N LEU A 476 -25.61 -7.57 -35.23
CA LEU A 476 -25.22 -8.19 -36.50
C LEU A 476 -26.07 -7.69 -37.68
N ARG A 477 -27.38 -7.56 -37.50
CA ARG A 477 -28.29 -7.03 -38.53
C ARG A 477 -27.99 -5.57 -38.87
N ASP A 478 -27.65 -4.78 -37.86
CA ASP A 478 -27.36 -3.35 -38.01
C ASP A 478 -25.88 -3.10 -38.42
N PHE A 479 -25.05 -4.14 -38.59
CA PHE A 479 -23.63 -4.00 -38.98
C PHE A 479 -23.50 -3.89 -40.52
N PRO A 480 -22.88 -2.82 -41.05
CA PRO A 480 -22.81 -2.61 -42.50
C PRO A 480 -21.76 -3.49 -43.17
N VAL A 481 -22.04 -3.88 -44.42
CA VAL A 481 -21.13 -4.67 -45.27
C VAL A 481 -19.84 -3.90 -45.60
N LEU A 482 -19.98 -2.60 -45.90
CA LEU A 482 -18.84 -1.69 -46.04
C LEU A 482 -18.49 -1.11 -44.66
N VAL A 483 -17.36 -1.55 -44.13
CA VAL A 483 -16.92 -1.24 -42.78
C VAL A 483 -16.05 0.03 -42.78
N SER A 484 -16.48 1.04 -42.04
CA SER A 484 -15.68 2.24 -41.73
C SER A 484 -15.28 2.26 -40.24
N PRO A 485 -14.25 3.03 -39.85
CA PRO A 485 -13.91 3.25 -38.43
C PRO A 485 -15.11 3.71 -37.58
N ARG A 486 -15.96 4.60 -38.12
CA ARG A 486 -17.17 5.11 -37.43
C ARG A 486 -18.20 4.02 -37.16
N THR A 487 -18.39 3.09 -38.10
CA THR A 487 -19.37 2.00 -37.96
C THR A 487 -18.87 0.91 -37.00
N ILE A 488 -17.54 0.68 -36.97
CA ILE A 488 -16.91 -0.18 -35.95
C ILE A 488 -17.14 0.41 -34.55
N ASP A 489 -16.81 1.69 -34.35
CA ASP A 489 -16.99 2.36 -33.06
C ASP A 489 -18.44 2.34 -32.58
N ALA A 490 -19.40 2.66 -33.45
CA ALA A 490 -20.82 2.64 -33.11
C ALA A 490 -21.32 1.24 -32.67
N ALA A 491 -20.82 0.17 -33.31
CA ALA A 491 -21.13 -1.20 -32.92
C ALA A 491 -20.49 -1.60 -31.58
N VAL A 492 -19.25 -1.16 -31.33
CA VAL A 492 -18.56 -1.35 -30.04
C VAL A 492 -19.31 -0.61 -28.92
N ASP A 493 -19.69 0.64 -29.14
CA ASP A 493 -20.38 1.45 -28.14
C ASP A 493 -21.77 0.86 -27.79
N ARG A 494 -22.59 0.49 -28.79
CA ARG A 494 -23.86 -0.23 -28.58
C ARG A 494 -23.69 -1.56 -27.85
N PHE A 495 -22.65 -2.34 -28.17
CA PHE A 495 -22.38 -3.60 -27.47
C PHE A 495 -22.12 -3.37 -25.98
N TYR A 496 -21.26 -2.41 -25.65
CA TYR A 496 -20.93 -2.10 -24.25
C TYR A 496 -22.07 -1.50 -23.45
N GLU A 497 -22.94 -0.70 -24.08
CA GLU A 497 -24.14 -0.16 -23.44
C GLU A 497 -25.17 -1.26 -23.18
N GLY A 498 -25.43 -2.11 -24.18
CA GLY A 498 -26.36 -3.22 -24.08
C GLY A 498 -25.97 -4.22 -22.98
N ILE A 499 -24.72 -4.68 -22.97
CA ILE A 499 -24.26 -5.66 -21.96
C ILE A 499 -24.26 -5.08 -20.54
N ASN A 500 -23.86 -3.82 -20.37
CA ASN A 500 -23.90 -3.17 -19.06
C ASN A 500 -25.33 -3.01 -18.53
N ARG A 501 -26.30 -2.67 -19.40
CA ARG A 501 -27.72 -2.60 -19.04
C ARG A 501 -28.24 -3.94 -18.55
N ILE A 502 -27.98 -5.03 -19.29
CA ILE A 502 -28.41 -6.39 -18.96
C ILE A 502 -27.83 -6.85 -17.60
N VAL A 503 -26.52 -6.68 -17.42
CA VAL A 503 -25.82 -7.12 -16.19
C VAL A 503 -26.26 -6.32 -14.96
N ARG A 504 -26.46 -4.99 -15.10
CA ARG A 504 -26.94 -4.14 -13.99
C ARG A 504 -28.36 -4.51 -13.53
N ALA A 505 -29.23 -4.96 -14.44
CA ALA A 505 -30.60 -5.37 -14.10
C ALA A 505 -30.68 -6.65 -13.26
N LYS A 506 -29.64 -7.50 -13.27
CA LYS A 506 -29.66 -8.84 -12.65
C LYS A 506 -28.69 -9.00 -11.46
N ALA A 507 -27.75 -8.07 -11.27
CA ALA A 507 -26.73 -8.15 -10.20
C ALA A 507 -27.27 -7.74 -8.81
N LYS A 508 -26.78 -8.41 -7.74
CA LYS A 508 -27.14 -8.08 -6.35
C LYS A 508 -26.21 -7.03 -5.75
N LYS A 509 -26.77 -6.10 -4.95
CA LYS A 509 -25.98 -5.16 -4.12
C LYS A 509 -25.27 -5.91 -2.98
N ARG A 510 -24.02 -5.52 -2.71
CA ARG A 510 -23.19 -6.12 -1.66
C ARG A 510 -23.55 -5.55 -0.28
N ARG A 511 -23.80 -6.41 0.73
CA ARG A 511 -23.99 -5.97 2.13
C ARG A 511 -22.73 -5.33 2.70
N THR A 512 -22.93 -4.26 3.47
CA THR A 512 -21.93 -3.63 4.35
C THR A 512 -21.73 -4.43 5.64
N TYR A 513 -20.65 -4.14 6.35
CA TYR A 513 -20.16 -4.85 7.54
C TYR A 513 -21.15 -4.81 8.72
N PRO A 514 -21.10 -5.77 9.66
CA PRO A 514 -21.92 -5.74 10.87
C PRO A 514 -21.63 -4.51 11.74
N GLU A 515 -22.67 -3.94 12.33
CA GLU A 515 -22.65 -2.70 13.12
C GLU A 515 -21.77 -2.79 14.39
N ARG A 516 -21.49 -4.00 14.88
CA ARG A 516 -20.59 -4.25 16.01
C ARG A 516 -19.63 -5.40 15.74
N PRO A 517 -18.38 -5.35 16.25
CA PRO A 517 -17.47 -6.50 16.23
C PRO A 517 -18.03 -7.66 17.05
N GLU A 518 -17.83 -8.90 16.60
CA GLU A 518 -18.31 -10.13 17.26
C GLU A 518 -17.87 -10.28 18.72
N TRP A 519 -16.74 -9.67 19.11
CA TRP A 519 -16.23 -9.66 20.49
C TRP A 519 -16.90 -8.64 21.41
N TRP A 520 -17.78 -7.75 20.94
CA TRP A 520 -18.46 -6.75 21.79
C TRP A 520 -19.70 -7.33 22.47
N THR A 521 -19.52 -7.97 23.62
CA THR A 521 -20.62 -8.63 24.35
C THR A 521 -21.36 -7.69 25.31
N SER A 522 -22.60 -8.05 25.66
CA SER A 522 -23.39 -7.37 26.71
C SER A 522 -22.68 -7.33 28.07
N LYS A 523 -21.86 -8.34 28.39
CA LYS A 523 -21.00 -8.35 29.59
C LYS A 523 -19.94 -7.26 29.57
N ILE A 524 -19.28 -7.04 28.43
CA ILE A 524 -18.30 -5.95 28.25
C ILE A 524 -18.99 -4.60 28.36
N GLU A 525 -20.14 -4.42 27.69
CA GLU A 525 -20.92 -3.17 27.76
C GLU A 525 -21.34 -2.86 29.21
N ARG A 526 -21.79 -3.85 29.98
CA ARG A 526 -22.11 -3.69 31.39
C ARG A 526 -20.90 -3.27 32.23
N LEU A 527 -19.73 -3.91 32.03
CA LEU A 527 -18.50 -3.54 32.75
C LEU A 527 -18.01 -2.13 32.37
N ARG A 528 -18.12 -1.76 31.09
CA ARG A 528 -17.83 -0.40 30.60
C ARG A 528 -18.74 0.63 31.28
N LYS A 529 -20.05 0.37 31.35
CA LYS A 529 -21.02 1.25 32.04
C LYS A 529 -20.73 1.38 33.54
N VAL A 530 -20.39 0.30 34.23
CA VAL A 530 -20.00 0.35 35.66
C VAL A 530 -18.73 1.18 35.87
N TYR A 531 -17.71 1.00 35.02
CA TYR A 531 -16.50 1.82 35.06
C TYR A 531 -16.79 3.30 34.80
N LEU A 532 -17.57 3.63 33.77
CA LEU A 532 -17.95 5.01 33.44
C LEU A 532 -18.78 5.65 34.56
N ALA A 533 -19.71 4.91 35.18
CA ALA A 533 -20.46 5.39 36.35
C ALA A 533 -19.54 5.70 37.54
N LYS A 534 -18.61 4.81 37.89
CA LYS A 534 -17.63 5.06 38.97
C LYS A 534 -16.68 6.23 38.65
N LYS A 535 -16.25 6.37 37.38
CA LYS A 535 -15.47 7.53 36.91
C LYS A 535 -16.27 8.84 37.04
N LYS A 536 -17.55 8.83 36.64
CA LYS A 536 -18.45 9.98 36.77
C LYS A 536 -18.61 10.39 38.24
N ILE A 537 -18.92 9.44 39.12
CA ILE A 537 -19.02 9.68 40.58
C ILE A 537 -17.75 10.35 41.11
N LEU A 538 -16.56 9.80 40.81
CA LEU A 538 -15.28 10.37 41.21
C LEU A 538 -15.09 11.81 40.71
N TYR A 539 -15.39 12.10 39.44
CA TYR A 539 -15.17 13.42 38.84
C TYR A 539 -16.25 14.45 39.23
N THR A 540 -17.42 14.00 39.72
CA THR A 540 -18.45 14.87 40.30
C THR A 540 -18.36 15.02 41.81
N ASN A 541 -17.46 14.27 42.47
CA ASN A 541 -17.30 14.29 43.92
C ASN A 541 -16.73 15.63 44.39
N ARG A 542 -17.33 16.21 45.43
CA ARG A 542 -16.91 17.49 46.05
C ARG A 542 -16.20 17.31 47.40
N TYR A 543 -16.07 16.07 47.88
CA TYR A 543 -15.53 15.75 49.21
C TYR A 543 -14.14 15.07 49.08
N PRO A 544 -13.03 15.77 49.42
CA PRO A 544 -11.67 15.26 49.22
C PRO A 544 -11.41 13.90 49.89
N ASP A 545 -11.93 13.71 51.10
CA ASP A 545 -11.66 12.52 51.94
C ASP A 545 -12.13 11.21 51.29
N GLN A 546 -13.16 11.28 50.43
CA GLN A 546 -13.69 10.12 49.70
C GLN A 546 -13.00 9.88 48.35
N ALA A 547 -12.19 10.82 47.86
CA ALA A 547 -11.61 10.76 46.51
C ALA A 547 -10.69 9.54 46.32
N ASN A 548 -9.87 9.18 47.33
CA ASN A 548 -8.97 8.03 47.27
C ASN A 548 -9.72 6.69 47.22
N LEU A 549 -10.82 6.55 47.97
CA LEU A 549 -11.66 5.36 47.94
C LEU A 549 -12.36 5.24 46.57
N LEU A 550 -12.98 6.31 46.09
CA LEU A 550 -13.67 6.35 44.79
C LEU A 550 -12.71 6.11 43.62
N ALA A 551 -11.47 6.61 43.69
CA ALA A 551 -10.41 6.36 42.71
C ALA A 551 -9.99 4.87 42.71
N THR A 552 -9.92 4.25 43.88
CA THR A 552 -9.62 2.82 44.04
C THR A 552 -10.74 1.95 43.47
N GLU A 553 -12.01 2.26 43.77
CA GLU A 553 -13.16 1.57 43.16
C GLU A 553 -13.20 1.72 41.64
N MET A 554 -12.97 2.93 41.13
CA MET A 554 -12.88 3.20 39.69
C MET A 554 -11.73 2.41 39.06
N TYR A 555 -10.58 2.29 39.73
CA TYR A 555 -9.44 1.51 39.27
C TYR A 555 -9.79 0.01 39.17
N PHE A 556 -10.40 -0.58 40.20
CA PHE A 556 -10.85 -1.97 40.15
C PHE A 556 -11.89 -2.22 39.05
N ALA A 557 -12.85 -1.30 38.85
CA ALA A 557 -13.81 -1.38 37.75
C ALA A 557 -13.12 -1.30 36.37
N LYS A 558 -12.14 -0.40 36.22
CA LYS A 558 -11.32 -0.21 35.00
C LYS A 558 -10.51 -1.45 34.67
N ASP A 559 -9.88 -2.07 35.66
CA ASP A 559 -9.09 -3.27 35.51
C ASP A 559 -9.96 -4.49 35.16
N LYS A 560 -11.07 -4.71 35.89
CA LYS A 560 -12.05 -5.77 35.59
C LYS A 560 -12.60 -5.66 34.17
N TYR A 561 -12.91 -4.45 33.70
CA TYR A 561 -13.27 -4.17 32.31
C TYR A 561 -12.15 -4.52 31.33
N LYS A 562 -10.91 -4.06 31.58
CA LYS A 562 -9.74 -4.34 30.72
C LYS A 562 -9.41 -5.83 30.61
N ARG A 563 -9.47 -6.58 31.72
CA ARG A 563 -9.22 -8.04 31.73
C ARG A 563 -10.25 -8.78 30.88
N GLU A 564 -11.54 -8.50 31.07
CA GLU A 564 -12.63 -9.15 30.31
C GLU A 564 -12.59 -8.77 28.82
N LEU A 565 -12.31 -7.50 28.50
CA LEU A 565 -12.12 -7.01 27.13
C LEU A 565 -10.96 -7.75 26.43
N THR A 566 -9.86 -7.98 27.13
CA THR A 566 -8.70 -8.71 26.58
C THR A 566 -9.06 -10.17 26.33
N LYS A 567 -9.60 -10.86 27.34
CA LYS A 567 -10.04 -12.26 27.27
C LYS A 567 -11.03 -12.54 26.14
N THR A 568 -12.02 -11.67 25.96
CA THR A 568 -13.06 -11.85 24.92
C THR A 568 -12.50 -11.60 23.52
N ARG A 569 -11.60 -10.62 23.37
CA ARG A 569 -10.91 -10.35 22.10
C ARG A 569 -9.97 -11.46 21.68
N GLU A 570 -9.25 -12.08 22.62
CA GLU A 570 -8.46 -13.27 22.33
C GLU A 570 -9.36 -14.42 21.87
N LYS A 571 -10.43 -14.75 22.62
CA LYS A 571 -11.37 -15.82 22.21
C LYS A 571 -11.96 -15.60 20.81
N SER A 572 -12.40 -14.38 20.49
CA SER A 572 -12.90 -14.05 19.14
C SER A 572 -11.82 -14.11 18.08
N TRP A 573 -10.58 -13.69 18.38
CA TRP A 573 -9.48 -13.78 17.44
C TRP A 573 -9.00 -15.23 17.22
N VAL A 574 -9.01 -16.08 18.26
CA VAL A 574 -8.77 -17.52 18.16
C VAL A 574 -9.79 -18.15 17.22
N LYS A 575 -11.09 -17.95 17.48
CA LYS A 575 -12.19 -18.41 16.61
C LYS A 575 -12.04 -17.86 15.18
N PHE A 576 -11.59 -16.62 15.01
CA PHE A 576 -11.34 -16.05 13.69
C PHE A 576 -10.16 -16.72 12.96
N VAL A 577 -9.06 -17.01 13.66
CA VAL A 577 -7.90 -17.72 13.11
C VAL A 577 -8.26 -19.14 12.72
N GLU A 578 -9.05 -19.83 13.54
CA GLU A 578 -9.61 -21.15 13.24
C GLU A 578 -10.49 -21.12 11.99
N ASN A 579 -11.44 -20.18 11.88
CA ASN A 579 -12.38 -20.11 10.76
C ASN A 579 -11.78 -19.51 9.46
N ASP A 580 -10.65 -18.80 9.51
CA ASP A 580 -9.99 -18.21 8.33
C ASP A 580 -8.71 -18.94 7.93
N LEU A 581 -7.78 -19.17 8.87
CA LEU A 581 -6.44 -19.68 8.54
C LEU A 581 -6.41 -21.22 8.45
N ALA A 582 -7.11 -21.94 9.32
CA ALA A 582 -7.14 -23.41 9.27
C ALA A 582 -7.71 -23.94 7.93
N PRO A 583 -8.87 -23.45 7.42
CA PRO A 583 -9.37 -23.87 6.10
C PRO A 583 -8.66 -23.18 4.92
N ASN A 584 -7.97 -22.05 5.13
CA ASN A 584 -7.36 -21.28 4.05
C ASN A 584 -6.01 -20.63 4.45
N PRO A 585 -4.86 -21.21 4.07
CA PRO A 585 -3.53 -20.62 4.34
C PRO A 585 -3.32 -19.23 3.71
N TRP A 586 -4.18 -18.81 2.76
CA TRP A 586 -4.15 -17.50 2.10
C TRP A 586 -5.28 -16.56 2.57
N GLY A 587 -5.87 -16.87 3.72
CA GLY A 587 -6.93 -16.11 4.37
C GLY A 587 -6.56 -14.69 4.77
N VAL A 588 -7.50 -14.03 5.44
CA VAL A 588 -7.35 -12.71 6.05
C VAL A 588 -6.19 -12.68 7.05
N VAL A 589 -6.00 -13.70 7.89
CA VAL A 589 -4.92 -13.77 8.89
C VAL A 589 -3.55 -13.71 8.22
N TYR A 590 -3.33 -14.51 7.17
CA TYR A 590 -2.10 -14.47 6.37
C TYR A 590 -1.90 -13.08 5.71
N LYS A 591 -2.96 -12.49 5.18
CA LYS A 591 -2.90 -11.14 4.57
C LYS A 591 -2.67 -10.02 5.59
N ILE A 592 -3.10 -10.19 6.85
CA ILE A 592 -2.78 -9.28 7.97
C ILE A 592 -1.31 -9.44 8.36
N ALA A 593 -0.84 -10.68 8.58
CA ALA A 593 0.54 -10.97 8.97
C ALA A 593 1.56 -10.54 7.90
N THR A 594 1.23 -10.73 6.62
CA THR A 594 2.07 -10.26 5.49
C THR A 594 1.77 -8.81 5.07
N GLU A 595 0.92 -8.10 5.82
CA GLU A 595 0.55 -6.69 5.59
C GLU A 595 0.10 -6.42 4.13
N LYS A 596 -0.54 -7.43 3.50
CA LYS A 596 -1.08 -7.42 2.13
C LYS A 596 -2.42 -6.70 2.02
N PHE A 597 -3.10 -6.41 3.14
CA PHE A 597 -4.19 -5.44 3.17
C PHE A 597 -3.63 -4.03 2.97
N ARG A 598 -3.44 -3.66 1.70
CA ARG A 598 -3.15 -2.29 1.28
C ARG A 598 -4.35 -1.42 1.64
N LYS A 599 -4.19 -0.57 2.65
CA LYS A 599 -5.08 0.58 2.84
C LYS A 599 -4.71 1.62 1.79
N ARG A 600 -5.70 2.32 1.23
CA ARG A 600 -5.43 3.57 0.51
C ARG A 600 -4.92 4.57 1.55
N GLY A 601 -3.65 4.95 1.45
CA GLY A 601 -3.21 6.20 2.06
C GLY A 601 -3.88 7.38 1.34
N PRO A 602 -3.98 8.56 1.97
CA PRO A 602 -4.30 9.78 1.23
C PRO A 602 -3.23 10.03 0.16
N MET A 603 -3.59 10.79 -0.87
CA MET A 603 -2.57 11.38 -1.75
C MET A 603 -1.76 12.39 -0.92
N ALA A 604 -0.47 12.54 -1.18
CA ALA A 604 0.34 13.59 -0.56
C ALA A 604 0.51 14.77 -1.53
N ALA A 605 0.70 15.96 -0.99
CA ALA A 605 1.12 17.12 -1.78
C ALA A 605 2.52 16.90 -2.37
N PHE A 606 2.68 17.34 -3.62
CA PHE A 606 3.93 17.47 -4.34
C PHE A 606 4.39 18.93 -4.37
N GLN A 607 5.69 19.12 -4.40
CA GLN A 607 6.38 20.40 -4.60
C GLN A 607 7.48 20.21 -5.65
N GLU A 608 7.60 21.14 -6.60
CA GLU A 608 8.69 21.17 -7.59
C GLU A 608 9.09 22.64 -7.83
N GLY A 609 10.24 23.06 -7.31
CA GLY A 609 10.57 24.48 -7.17
C GLY A 609 9.64 25.18 -6.17
N ASP A 610 9.13 26.33 -6.56
CA ASP A 610 8.18 27.13 -5.77
C ASP A 610 6.72 26.68 -5.95
N GLU A 611 6.41 25.85 -6.95
CA GLU A 611 5.06 25.32 -7.15
C GLU A 611 4.73 24.21 -6.14
N VAL A 612 3.61 24.36 -5.43
CA VAL A 612 3.08 23.39 -4.46
C VAL A 612 1.64 23.03 -4.81
N THR A 613 1.34 21.74 -4.82
CA THR A 613 -0.03 21.24 -5.02
C THR A 613 -0.84 21.26 -3.72
N LEU A 614 -1.93 22.04 -3.69
CA LEU A 614 -2.74 22.28 -2.49
C LEU A 614 -4.10 21.56 -2.51
N THR A 615 -4.56 21.09 -3.68
CA THR A 615 -5.85 20.41 -3.86
C THR A 615 -5.68 18.99 -4.42
N PRO A 616 -6.58 18.03 -4.08
CA PRO A 616 -6.55 16.68 -4.65
C PRO A 616 -6.50 16.65 -6.18
N LYS A 617 -7.19 17.58 -6.86
CA LYS A 617 -7.20 17.70 -8.32
C LYS A 617 -5.86 18.17 -8.89
N GLN A 618 -5.21 19.17 -8.28
CA GLN A 618 -3.87 19.62 -8.69
C GLN A 618 -2.82 18.51 -8.52
N ALA A 619 -2.82 17.83 -7.38
CA ALA A 619 -1.87 16.74 -7.11
C ALA A 619 -2.07 15.54 -8.06
N ALA A 620 -3.31 15.21 -8.41
CA ALA A 620 -3.62 14.23 -9.44
C ALA A 620 -3.14 14.69 -10.84
N GLY A 621 -3.39 15.94 -11.21
CA GLY A 621 -2.93 16.53 -12.48
C GLY A 621 -1.41 16.51 -12.62
N TYR A 622 -0.69 16.93 -11.58
CA TYR A 622 0.77 16.87 -11.50
C TYR A 622 1.28 15.43 -11.69
N LEU A 623 0.70 14.45 -10.99
CA LEU A 623 1.09 13.04 -11.14
C LEU A 623 0.81 12.51 -12.56
N VAL A 624 -0.36 12.80 -13.14
CA VAL A 624 -0.71 12.37 -14.51
C VAL A 624 0.30 12.95 -15.50
N ASN A 625 0.56 14.26 -15.44
CA ASN A 625 1.45 14.93 -16.39
C ASN A 625 2.92 14.51 -16.24
N LYS A 626 3.41 14.27 -15.01
CA LYS A 626 4.82 13.94 -14.74
C LYS A 626 5.14 12.44 -14.78
N LEU A 627 4.12 11.55 -14.78
CA LEU A 627 4.27 10.10 -14.97
C LEU A 627 3.98 9.65 -16.40
N LEU A 628 3.17 10.40 -17.14
CA LEU A 628 2.87 10.15 -18.56
C LEU A 628 3.33 11.40 -19.35
N PRO A 629 4.64 11.49 -19.66
CA PRO A 629 5.21 12.65 -20.32
C PRO A 629 4.74 12.73 -21.77
N ASP A 630 4.56 13.95 -22.27
CA ASP A 630 4.26 14.19 -23.68
C ASP A 630 5.50 14.04 -24.55
N ASP A 631 5.27 13.94 -25.85
CA ASP A 631 6.31 14.06 -26.86
C ASP A 631 6.59 15.54 -27.10
N ASP A 632 7.84 15.86 -27.40
CA ASP A 632 8.27 17.22 -27.69
C ASP A 632 8.83 17.24 -29.12
N GLU A 633 8.13 17.95 -29.99
CA GLU A 633 8.49 18.10 -31.40
C GLU A 633 9.55 19.19 -31.59
N THR A 634 9.69 20.12 -30.63
CA THR A 634 10.68 21.20 -30.69
C THR A 634 12.12 20.69 -30.50
N THR A 635 12.28 19.52 -29.88
CA THR A 635 13.57 18.86 -29.68
C THR A 635 14.02 17.98 -30.86
N GLU A 636 13.30 17.97 -31.98
CA GLU A 636 13.59 17.06 -33.10
C GLU A 636 14.74 17.53 -34.00
N ASP A 637 15.66 16.62 -34.29
CA ASP A 637 16.62 16.75 -35.39
C ASP A 637 16.01 16.32 -36.74
N VAL A 638 16.84 16.28 -37.78
CA VAL A 638 16.44 15.87 -39.14
C VAL A 638 15.96 14.42 -39.20
N VAL A 639 16.59 13.50 -38.45
CA VAL A 639 16.26 12.07 -38.46
C VAL A 639 14.91 11.83 -37.78
N HIS A 640 14.66 12.52 -36.66
CA HIS A 640 13.37 12.44 -35.99
C HIS A 640 12.22 12.93 -36.88
N ARG A 641 12.39 14.06 -37.58
CA ARG A 641 11.38 14.56 -38.54
C ARG A 641 11.08 13.56 -39.66
N ILE A 642 12.10 12.89 -40.21
CA ILE A 642 11.91 11.84 -41.22
C ILE A 642 11.09 10.67 -40.66
N TRP A 643 11.42 10.19 -39.45
CA TRP A 643 10.68 9.05 -38.87
C TRP A 643 9.23 9.41 -38.53
N ARG A 644 8.97 10.65 -38.11
CA ARG A 644 7.62 11.19 -37.93
C ARG A 644 6.85 11.22 -39.25
N GLN A 645 7.44 11.74 -40.31
CA GLN A 645 6.82 11.73 -41.65
C GLN A 645 6.55 10.29 -42.14
N ASP A 646 7.47 9.34 -41.91
CA ASP A 646 7.30 7.90 -42.20
C ASP A 646 6.14 7.25 -41.42
N PHE A 647 5.85 7.75 -40.21
CA PHE A 647 4.75 7.32 -39.35
C PHE A 647 3.42 7.95 -39.80
N GLU A 648 3.41 9.26 -40.08
CA GLU A 648 2.23 10.01 -40.51
C GLU A 648 1.75 9.61 -41.90
N SER A 649 2.69 9.42 -42.84
CA SER A 649 2.41 8.92 -44.21
C SER A 649 1.98 7.46 -44.27
N LEU A 650 2.13 6.69 -43.19
CA LEU A 650 1.72 5.28 -43.15
C LEU A 650 0.20 5.15 -43.34
N GLN A 651 -0.20 4.83 -44.57
CA GLN A 651 -1.57 4.54 -44.97
C GLN A 651 -1.81 3.03 -45.07
N HIS A 652 -3.05 2.63 -45.32
CA HIS A 652 -3.38 1.25 -45.62
C HIS A 652 -2.90 0.91 -47.04
N GLU A 653 -1.81 0.15 -47.16
CA GLU A 653 -1.40 -0.44 -48.44
C GLU A 653 -2.43 -1.51 -48.85
N TYR A 654 -3.34 -1.14 -49.76
CA TYR A 654 -4.36 -2.05 -50.31
C TYR A 654 -3.74 -3.12 -51.22
N ARG A 655 -3.14 -4.17 -50.63
CA ARG A 655 -2.83 -5.44 -51.31
C ARG A 655 -3.15 -6.65 -50.43
N TYR A 656 -3.35 -7.79 -51.10
CA TYR A 656 -4.10 -8.96 -50.60
C TYR A 656 -3.38 -9.76 -49.49
N ASP A 657 -4.15 -10.68 -48.89
CA ASP A 657 -3.78 -11.65 -47.84
C ASP A 657 -3.84 -11.16 -46.37
N ILE A 658 -4.99 -10.59 -45.99
CA ILE A 658 -5.35 -10.40 -44.57
C ILE A 658 -5.85 -11.73 -44.00
N GLN A 659 -5.05 -12.36 -43.13
CA GLN A 659 -5.44 -13.59 -42.43
C GLN A 659 -6.55 -13.31 -41.40
N GLU A 660 -7.81 -13.55 -41.81
CA GLU A 660 -8.99 -13.46 -40.94
C GLU A 660 -8.87 -14.36 -39.69
N VAL A 661 -9.61 -13.99 -38.64
CA VAL A 661 -9.71 -14.75 -37.39
C VAL A 661 -10.70 -15.89 -37.55
N THR A 662 -10.41 -17.03 -36.94
CA THR A 662 -11.34 -18.19 -36.87
C THR A 662 -12.00 -18.30 -35.49
N ASN A 663 -13.09 -19.06 -35.38
CA ASN A 663 -13.74 -19.32 -34.09
C ASN A 663 -12.82 -20.03 -33.10
N GLU A 664 -12.02 -20.99 -33.59
CA GLU A 664 -11.08 -21.81 -32.81
C GLU A 664 -9.96 -20.94 -32.24
N GLU A 665 -9.44 -20.00 -33.04
CA GLU A 665 -8.47 -19.01 -32.58
C GLU A 665 -9.07 -18.09 -31.52
N LEU A 666 -10.29 -17.58 -31.73
CA LEU A 666 -10.96 -16.71 -30.76
C LEU A 666 -11.22 -17.43 -29.42
N GLU A 667 -11.68 -18.68 -29.47
CA GLU A 667 -11.90 -19.52 -28.28
C GLU A 667 -10.58 -19.75 -27.52
N GLN A 668 -9.48 -20.07 -28.21
CA GLN A 668 -8.15 -20.18 -27.60
C GLN A 668 -7.74 -18.90 -26.84
N LEU A 669 -7.98 -17.73 -27.44
CA LEU A 669 -7.65 -16.43 -26.86
C LEU A 669 -8.51 -16.09 -25.63
N VAL A 670 -9.79 -16.48 -25.62
CA VAL A 670 -10.68 -16.30 -24.48
C VAL A 670 -10.37 -17.30 -23.36
N GLN A 671 -10.08 -18.56 -23.68
CA GLN A 671 -9.74 -19.55 -22.66
C GLN A 671 -8.44 -19.23 -21.92
N ALA A 672 -7.46 -18.61 -22.61
CA ALA A 672 -6.23 -18.11 -22.00
C ALA A 672 -6.44 -16.97 -20.97
N ILE A 673 -7.63 -16.39 -20.84
CA ILE A 673 -7.91 -15.33 -19.86
C ILE A 673 -7.84 -15.90 -18.43
N LYS A 674 -6.89 -15.35 -17.65
CA LYS A 674 -6.73 -15.66 -16.21
C LYS A 674 -7.80 -14.92 -15.39
N PRO A 675 -8.58 -15.60 -14.54
CA PRO A 675 -9.65 -14.95 -13.76
C PRO A 675 -9.11 -14.08 -12.61
N LYS A 676 -9.98 -13.18 -12.12
CA LYS A 676 -9.79 -12.32 -10.92
C LYS A 676 -8.88 -11.10 -11.13
N LYS A 677 -8.73 -10.59 -12.35
CA LYS A 677 -8.14 -9.28 -12.61
C LYS A 677 -9.13 -8.15 -12.30
N ALA A 678 -8.60 -6.92 -12.22
CA ALA A 678 -9.42 -5.71 -12.17
C ALA A 678 -9.93 -5.37 -13.59
N PRO A 679 -11.19 -4.92 -13.73
CA PRO A 679 -11.76 -4.51 -15.01
C PRO A 679 -11.24 -3.12 -15.46
N GLY A 680 -11.51 -2.75 -16.71
CA GLY A 680 -11.22 -1.41 -17.25
C GLY A 680 -12.31 -0.39 -16.91
N VAL A 681 -12.41 0.67 -17.73
CA VAL A 681 -13.52 1.64 -17.69
C VAL A 681 -14.90 0.99 -17.91
N ASP A 682 -14.92 -0.16 -18.57
CA ASP A 682 -16.10 -0.95 -18.91
C ASP A 682 -16.68 -1.76 -17.74
N LEU A 683 -15.97 -1.84 -16.60
CA LEU A 683 -16.32 -2.65 -15.42
C LEU A 683 -16.46 -4.18 -15.68
N MET A 684 -16.19 -4.63 -16.91
CA MET A 684 -16.27 -6.03 -17.35
C MET A 684 -15.11 -6.86 -16.76
N ARG A 685 -15.42 -7.77 -15.84
CA ARG A 685 -14.42 -8.69 -15.24
C ARG A 685 -14.23 -9.94 -16.08
N ASP A 686 -13.06 -10.57 -16.01
CA ASP A 686 -12.71 -11.79 -16.78
C ASP A 686 -13.77 -12.90 -16.72
N ARG A 687 -14.36 -13.12 -15.53
CA ARG A 687 -15.40 -14.15 -15.32
C ARG A 687 -16.66 -13.85 -16.12
N LEU A 688 -17.04 -12.58 -16.25
CA LEU A 688 -18.21 -12.16 -17.02
C LEU A 688 -17.95 -12.31 -18.52
N VAL A 689 -16.76 -11.94 -18.99
CA VAL A 689 -16.34 -12.15 -20.39
C VAL A 689 -16.41 -13.64 -20.76
N LYS A 690 -15.87 -14.54 -19.92
CA LYS A 690 -15.98 -15.99 -20.13
C LYS A 690 -17.42 -16.51 -20.05
N LEU A 691 -18.26 -15.94 -19.18
CA LEU A 691 -19.66 -16.35 -19.04
C LEU A 691 -20.48 -16.03 -20.30
N VAL A 692 -20.32 -14.82 -20.87
CA VAL A 692 -21.10 -14.38 -22.04
C VAL A 692 -20.53 -14.84 -23.38
N HIS A 693 -19.26 -15.29 -23.42
CA HIS A 693 -18.57 -15.64 -24.67
C HIS A 693 -19.37 -16.58 -25.60
N PRO A 694 -20.00 -17.66 -25.12
CA PRO A 694 -20.72 -18.60 -26.00
C PRO A 694 -21.82 -17.94 -26.85
N VAL A 695 -22.47 -16.90 -26.30
CA VAL A 695 -23.53 -16.14 -26.97
C VAL A 695 -22.94 -15.05 -27.88
N VAL A 696 -21.95 -14.29 -27.39
CA VAL A 696 -21.44 -13.09 -28.11
C VAL A 696 -20.36 -13.40 -29.15
N ARG A 697 -19.87 -14.65 -29.24
CA ARG A 697 -18.73 -15.04 -30.10
C ARG A 697 -18.91 -14.69 -31.57
N GLY A 698 -20.09 -14.92 -32.15
CA GLY A 698 -20.34 -14.67 -33.57
C GLY A 698 -20.22 -13.18 -33.95
N PHE A 699 -20.77 -12.31 -33.11
CA PHE A 699 -20.59 -10.85 -33.26
C PHE A 699 -19.13 -10.44 -33.07
N MET A 700 -18.45 -10.97 -32.06
CA MET A 700 -17.04 -10.63 -31.79
C MET A 700 -16.09 -11.07 -32.91
N LEU A 701 -16.32 -12.24 -33.52
CA LEU A 701 -15.56 -12.71 -34.68
C LEU A 701 -15.70 -11.74 -35.86
N HIS A 702 -16.95 -11.40 -36.23
CA HIS A 702 -17.24 -10.46 -37.31
C HIS A 702 -16.63 -9.08 -37.05
N LEU A 703 -16.69 -8.61 -35.80
CA LEU A 703 -16.09 -7.34 -35.37
C LEU A 703 -14.56 -7.35 -35.53
N TYR A 704 -13.86 -8.39 -35.06
CA TYR A 704 -12.39 -8.45 -35.16
C TYR A 704 -11.90 -8.55 -36.62
N ASN A 705 -12.56 -9.35 -37.47
CA ASN A 705 -12.23 -9.41 -38.90
C ASN A 705 -12.46 -8.06 -39.58
N SER A 706 -13.53 -7.37 -39.20
CA SER A 706 -13.85 -6.01 -39.68
C SER A 706 -12.80 -4.98 -39.22
N CYS A 707 -12.31 -5.07 -37.98
CA CYS A 707 -11.20 -4.24 -37.49
C CYS A 707 -9.89 -4.49 -38.27
N LEU A 708 -9.54 -5.76 -38.56
CA LEU A 708 -8.34 -6.09 -39.35
C LEU A 708 -8.45 -5.58 -40.79
N ARG A 709 -9.59 -5.81 -41.46
CA ARG A 709 -9.86 -5.32 -42.82
C ARG A 709 -9.79 -3.79 -42.92
N ALA A 710 -10.29 -3.07 -41.91
CA ALA A 710 -10.18 -1.61 -41.83
C ALA A 710 -8.82 -1.10 -41.30
N ALA A 711 -7.90 -1.99 -40.92
CA ALA A 711 -6.67 -1.69 -40.16
C ALA A 711 -6.90 -0.72 -38.98
N TYR A 712 -8.01 -0.91 -38.26
CA TYR A 712 -8.52 0.02 -37.25
C TYR A 712 -8.60 -0.60 -35.86
N TYR A 713 -8.24 0.19 -34.85
CA TYR A 713 -8.36 -0.16 -33.44
C TYR A 713 -9.43 0.74 -32.77
N PRO A 714 -10.57 0.19 -32.32
CA PRO A 714 -11.72 0.95 -31.82
C PRO A 714 -11.40 1.97 -30.73
N ARG A 715 -11.97 3.17 -30.83
CA ARG A 715 -11.79 4.30 -29.91
C ARG A 715 -12.03 3.90 -28.45
N ARG A 716 -13.13 3.20 -28.16
CA ARG A 716 -13.47 2.75 -26.79
C ARG A 716 -12.47 1.74 -26.19
N TRP A 717 -11.63 1.10 -27.01
CA TRP A 717 -10.53 0.22 -26.54
C TRP A 717 -9.21 0.99 -26.36
N LYS A 718 -9.10 2.21 -26.91
CA LYS A 718 -7.97 3.14 -26.69
C LYS A 718 -8.03 3.78 -25.29
N GLU A 719 -9.24 4.04 -24.79
CA GLU A 719 -9.53 4.63 -23.48
C GLU A 719 -9.00 3.75 -22.32
N GLY A 720 -8.20 4.35 -21.43
CA GLY A 720 -7.58 3.64 -20.31
C GLY A 720 -7.91 4.22 -18.93
N CYS A 721 -8.38 3.40 -18.00
CA CYS A 721 -8.54 3.83 -16.60
C CYS A 721 -7.18 3.81 -15.89
N LEU A 722 -6.63 4.98 -15.58
CA LEU A 722 -5.35 5.10 -14.89
C LEU A 722 -5.51 4.85 -13.37
N LYS A 723 -4.70 3.94 -12.84
CA LYS A 723 -4.53 3.67 -11.41
C LYS A 723 -3.08 3.82 -11.02
N ILE A 724 -2.78 4.84 -10.22
CA ILE A 724 -1.44 5.15 -9.77
C ILE A 724 -1.18 4.40 -8.45
N LEU A 725 -0.11 3.60 -8.39
CA LEU A 725 0.25 2.79 -7.22
C LEU A 725 1.64 3.17 -6.70
N MET A 726 1.84 3.19 -5.39
CA MET A 726 3.20 3.28 -4.83
C MET A 726 3.97 1.97 -5.05
N LYS A 727 5.20 2.09 -5.53
CA LYS A 727 6.19 1.02 -5.75
C LYS A 727 6.60 0.40 -4.41
N ASP A 728 6.95 1.24 -3.44
CA ASP A 728 7.16 0.86 -2.04
C ASP A 728 6.14 1.59 -1.14
N PRO A 729 5.28 0.87 -0.40
CA PRO A 729 4.40 1.45 0.61
C PRO A 729 5.10 2.17 1.77
N ALA A 730 6.42 2.03 1.91
CA ALA A 730 7.25 2.75 2.88
C ALA A 730 8.13 3.83 2.25
N GLY A 731 8.08 4.02 0.93
CA GLY A 731 8.69 5.16 0.26
C GLY A 731 7.92 6.45 0.55
N ASP A 732 8.58 7.60 0.38
CA ASP A 732 7.94 8.90 0.56
C ASP A 732 6.81 9.12 -0.46
N PRO A 733 5.55 9.29 -0.02
CA PRO A 733 4.43 9.60 -0.91
C PRO A 733 4.50 11.00 -1.54
N SER A 734 5.40 11.90 -1.10
CA SER A 734 5.63 13.19 -1.78
C SER A 734 6.68 13.11 -2.90
N ASP A 735 7.42 12.01 -3.06
CA ASP A 735 8.30 11.80 -4.23
C ASP A 735 7.56 11.06 -5.35
N ARG A 736 7.37 11.74 -6.49
CA ARG A 736 6.75 11.16 -7.70
C ARG A 736 7.44 9.87 -8.18
N LYS A 737 8.75 9.70 -7.94
CA LYS A 737 9.51 8.51 -8.33
C LYS A 737 9.03 7.25 -7.62
N ASN A 738 8.39 7.37 -6.46
CA ASN A 738 7.82 6.25 -5.72
C ASN A 738 6.49 5.75 -6.31
N TYR A 739 5.89 6.43 -7.29
CA TYR A 739 4.67 5.99 -7.95
C TYR A 739 4.93 5.26 -9.27
N ARG A 740 3.99 4.40 -9.67
CA ARG A 740 3.91 3.74 -10.97
C ARG A 740 2.49 3.90 -11.53
N PRO A 741 2.33 4.40 -12.77
CA PRO A 741 1.06 4.36 -13.47
C PRO A 741 0.71 2.92 -13.88
N ILE A 742 -0.55 2.50 -13.72
CA ILE A 742 -1.08 1.28 -14.33
C ILE A 742 -2.36 1.64 -15.07
N THR A 743 -2.42 1.31 -16.36
CA THR A 743 -3.57 1.59 -17.22
C THR A 743 -4.44 0.35 -17.36
N LEU A 744 -5.67 0.40 -16.85
CA LEU A 744 -6.64 -0.67 -16.96
C LEU A 744 -7.45 -0.49 -18.26
N LEU A 745 -7.07 -1.26 -19.28
CA LEU A 745 -7.77 -1.34 -20.57
C LEU A 745 -8.95 -2.32 -20.53
N THR A 746 -9.87 -2.20 -21.49
CA THR A 746 -11.00 -3.12 -21.66
C THR A 746 -10.54 -4.56 -21.97
N GLU A 747 -11.33 -5.58 -21.61
CA GLU A 747 -10.87 -6.97 -21.82
C GLU A 747 -11.08 -7.46 -23.27
N TYR A 748 -12.10 -6.99 -23.99
CA TYR A 748 -12.23 -7.24 -25.44
C TYR A 748 -11.12 -6.56 -26.25
N GLY A 749 -10.72 -5.34 -25.89
CA GLY A 749 -9.52 -4.71 -26.45
C GLY A 749 -8.26 -5.55 -26.24
N LYS A 750 -8.07 -6.11 -25.04
CA LYS A 750 -6.94 -7.03 -24.74
C LYS A 750 -7.02 -8.38 -25.46
N ILE A 751 -8.21 -8.86 -25.85
CA ILE A 751 -8.33 -10.04 -26.72
C ILE A 751 -7.79 -9.71 -28.12
N PHE A 752 -8.18 -8.56 -28.67
CA PHE A 752 -7.66 -8.08 -29.96
C PHE A 752 -6.14 -7.81 -29.92
N GLU A 753 -5.62 -7.26 -28.82
CA GLU A 753 -4.16 -7.13 -28.62
C GLU A 753 -3.42 -8.49 -28.63
N ARG A 754 -4.01 -9.55 -28.07
CA ARG A 754 -3.41 -10.91 -28.11
C ARG A 754 -3.41 -11.48 -29.51
N LEU A 755 -4.47 -11.22 -30.29
CA LEU A 755 -4.55 -11.61 -31.70
C LEU A 755 -3.47 -10.90 -32.53
N ILE A 756 -3.39 -9.57 -32.44
CA ILE A 756 -2.33 -8.77 -33.11
C ILE A 756 -0.95 -9.29 -32.70
N LYS A 757 -0.74 -9.55 -31.40
CA LYS A 757 0.52 -10.15 -30.91
C LYS A 757 0.81 -11.50 -31.57
N ARG A 758 -0.17 -12.40 -31.67
CA ARG A 758 0.00 -13.71 -32.33
C ARG A 758 0.41 -13.55 -33.80
N ARG A 759 -0.19 -12.60 -34.53
CA ARG A 759 0.18 -12.29 -35.93
C ARG A 759 1.58 -11.67 -36.05
N LEU A 760 2.00 -10.79 -35.13
CA LEU A 760 3.37 -10.25 -35.09
C LEU A 760 4.42 -11.37 -34.93
N PHE A 761 4.24 -12.27 -33.97
CA PHE A 761 5.15 -13.41 -33.75
C PHE A 761 5.11 -14.45 -34.89
N ALA A 762 4.13 -14.41 -35.79
CA ALA A 762 4.09 -15.22 -37.00
C ALA A 762 4.87 -14.61 -38.18
N THR A 763 5.37 -13.38 -38.06
CA THR A 763 6.15 -12.70 -39.11
C THR A 763 7.56 -13.30 -39.25
N THR A 764 8.18 -13.71 -38.14
CA THR A 764 9.52 -14.31 -38.10
C THR A 764 9.72 -15.09 -36.80
N GLU A 765 10.46 -16.20 -36.84
CA GLU A 765 10.73 -17.04 -35.67
C GLU A 765 11.56 -16.31 -34.60
N ASP A 766 12.58 -15.54 -35.02
CA ASP A 766 13.47 -14.75 -34.16
C ASP A 766 12.97 -13.29 -34.01
N PHE A 767 11.68 -13.09 -33.74
CA PHE A 767 11.06 -11.75 -33.66
C PHE A 767 11.71 -10.80 -32.64
N HIS A 768 12.32 -11.32 -31.58
CA HIS A 768 13.06 -10.54 -30.58
C HIS A 768 14.52 -11.00 -30.47
N SER A 769 15.41 -10.03 -30.22
CA SER A 769 16.86 -10.25 -30.17
C SER A 769 17.23 -11.44 -29.27
N ARG A 770 18.24 -12.23 -29.65
CA ARG A 770 18.75 -13.33 -28.81
C ARG A 770 19.30 -12.83 -27.45
N ARG A 771 19.66 -11.55 -27.37
CA ARG A 771 20.12 -10.84 -26.16
C ARG A 771 18.99 -10.33 -25.25
N GLN A 772 17.72 -10.43 -25.67
CA GLN A 772 16.53 -10.03 -24.89
C GLN A 772 15.89 -11.21 -24.14
N TYR A 773 15.97 -11.19 -22.80
CA TYR A 773 15.41 -12.22 -21.91
C TYR A 773 14.07 -11.81 -21.26
N GLY A 774 13.73 -10.53 -21.26
CA GLY A 774 12.49 -10.00 -20.69
C GLY A 774 11.34 -10.13 -21.66
N PHE A 775 10.18 -10.61 -21.18
CA PHE A 775 8.93 -10.77 -21.96
C PHE A 775 8.99 -11.69 -23.20
N THR A 776 10.13 -12.30 -23.50
CA THR A 776 10.34 -13.30 -24.56
C THR A 776 9.91 -14.71 -24.09
N SER A 777 9.33 -15.53 -24.99
CA SER A 777 8.99 -16.93 -24.70
C SER A 777 10.24 -17.76 -24.41
N GLY A 778 10.11 -18.81 -23.58
CA GLY A 778 11.23 -19.69 -23.18
C GLY A 778 12.30 -19.05 -22.28
N ARG A 779 12.37 -17.72 -22.21
CA ARG A 779 13.39 -16.98 -21.44
C ARG A 779 12.85 -16.48 -20.10
N SER A 780 13.77 -16.19 -19.18
CA SER A 780 13.48 -15.84 -17.79
C SER A 780 14.57 -14.95 -17.18
N ALA A 781 14.24 -14.26 -16.08
CA ALA A 781 15.21 -13.54 -15.28
C ALA A 781 16.36 -14.44 -14.79
N VAL A 782 16.08 -15.72 -14.52
CA VAL A 782 17.09 -16.70 -14.09
C VAL A 782 18.04 -17.07 -15.23
N SER A 783 17.57 -17.24 -16.47
CA SER A 783 18.45 -17.48 -17.61
C SER A 783 19.34 -16.27 -17.93
N ALA A 784 18.83 -15.04 -17.79
CA ALA A 784 19.65 -13.84 -17.92
C ALA A 784 20.75 -13.77 -16.84
N LEU A 785 20.42 -14.10 -15.59
CA LEU A 785 21.38 -14.18 -14.49
C LEU A 785 22.41 -15.31 -14.67
N LEU A 786 22.01 -16.45 -15.24
CA LEU A 786 22.93 -17.54 -15.57
C LEU A 786 23.89 -17.13 -16.68
N LYS A 787 23.41 -16.52 -17.79
CA LYS A 787 24.30 -16.02 -18.85
C LYS A 787 25.25 -14.95 -18.34
N TYR A 788 24.77 -14.04 -17.48
CA TYR A 788 25.58 -13.04 -16.81
C TYR A 788 26.70 -13.66 -15.95
N LYS A 789 26.36 -14.70 -15.17
CA LYS A 789 27.30 -15.44 -14.33
C LYS A 789 28.36 -16.15 -15.17
N GLU A 790 27.92 -16.95 -16.15
CA GLU A 790 28.73 -17.69 -17.12
C GLU A 790 29.77 -16.78 -17.78
N THR A 791 29.32 -15.66 -18.37
CA THR A 791 30.19 -14.68 -19.07
C THR A 791 31.29 -14.10 -18.16
N ILE A 792 31.07 -14.03 -16.85
CA ILE A 792 32.07 -13.57 -15.87
C ILE A 792 32.96 -14.71 -15.38
N GLU A 793 32.43 -15.91 -15.19
CA GLU A 793 33.20 -17.08 -14.71
C GLU A 793 34.14 -17.62 -15.79
N GLU A 794 33.73 -17.59 -17.06
CA GLU A 794 34.50 -18.06 -18.22
C GLU A 794 35.58 -17.06 -18.70
N THR A 795 35.59 -15.83 -18.18
CA THR A 795 36.52 -14.80 -18.68
C THR A 795 37.97 -15.14 -18.32
N THR A 796 38.78 -15.47 -19.31
CA THR A 796 40.24 -15.68 -19.14
C THR A 796 40.97 -14.35 -18.91
N ASP A 797 40.49 -13.27 -19.53
CA ASP A 797 41.04 -11.91 -19.46
C ASP A 797 41.35 -11.40 -18.04
N LYS A 798 42.37 -10.53 -17.95
CA LYS A 798 42.88 -9.98 -16.68
C LYS A 798 41.90 -9.04 -15.99
N TYR A 799 41.01 -8.41 -16.75
CA TYR A 799 39.99 -7.48 -16.27
C TYR A 799 38.61 -7.83 -16.82
N ALA A 800 37.59 -7.70 -15.98
CA ALA A 800 36.19 -7.75 -16.38
C ALA A 800 35.35 -6.80 -15.51
N ALA A 801 34.42 -6.09 -16.13
CA ALA A 801 33.49 -5.20 -15.45
C ALA A 801 32.09 -5.28 -16.07
N THR A 802 31.07 -5.04 -15.25
CA THR A 802 29.67 -4.96 -15.69
C THR A 802 29.16 -3.54 -15.56
N ILE A 803 28.52 -3.04 -16.61
CA ILE A 803 27.78 -1.77 -16.65
C ILE A 803 26.31 -2.12 -16.53
N PHE A 804 25.66 -1.72 -15.44
CA PHE A 804 24.22 -1.85 -15.25
C PHE A 804 23.56 -0.51 -15.60
N ILE A 805 22.65 -0.53 -16.58
CA ILE A 805 22.01 0.64 -17.16
C ILE A 805 20.51 0.62 -16.81
N ASP A 806 19.98 1.76 -16.34
CA ASP A 806 18.57 1.97 -16.00
C ASP A 806 17.99 3.07 -16.91
N ILE A 807 16.95 2.72 -17.69
CA ILE A 807 16.25 3.64 -18.58
C ILE A 807 15.10 4.30 -17.82
N SER A 808 15.05 5.63 -17.85
CA SER A 808 14.09 6.43 -17.08
C SER A 808 12.68 6.32 -17.64
N GLY A 809 11.84 5.48 -17.03
CA GLY A 809 10.43 5.37 -17.41
C GLY A 809 10.25 4.82 -18.82
N ALA A 810 11.01 3.77 -19.17
CA ALA A 810 11.04 3.14 -20.50
C ALA A 810 9.65 3.04 -21.18
N PHE A 811 8.71 2.32 -20.56
CA PHE A 811 7.35 2.12 -21.08
C PHE A 811 6.55 3.43 -21.28
N ASP A 812 6.78 4.44 -20.45
CA ASP A 812 6.05 5.71 -20.49
C ASP A 812 6.63 6.69 -21.52
N ASN A 813 7.85 6.44 -22.00
CA ASN A 813 8.57 7.32 -22.95
C ASN A 813 8.74 6.74 -24.37
N VAL A 814 8.27 5.52 -24.65
CA VAL A 814 8.44 4.88 -25.97
C VAL A 814 7.85 5.73 -27.09
N TRP A 815 8.70 6.26 -27.96
CA TRP A 815 8.28 7.11 -29.08
C TRP A 815 7.62 6.26 -30.19
N TRP A 816 6.43 6.64 -30.65
CA TRP A 816 5.63 5.80 -31.55
C TRP A 816 6.22 5.64 -32.97
N PRO A 817 6.81 6.67 -33.60
CA PRO A 817 7.54 6.52 -34.85
C PRO A 817 8.66 5.47 -34.78
N ALA A 818 9.43 5.43 -33.69
CA ALA A 818 10.46 4.41 -33.46
C ALA A 818 9.89 2.99 -33.40
N VAL A 819 8.73 2.79 -32.76
CA VAL A 819 8.04 1.49 -32.73
C VAL A 819 7.70 1.01 -34.15
N ILE A 820 7.07 1.86 -34.94
CA ILE A 820 6.68 1.53 -36.33
C ILE A 820 7.93 1.32 -37.21
N ARG A 821 8.98 2.12 -37.04
CA ARG A 821 10.27 1.98 -37.75
C ARG A 821 10.91 0.62 -37.49
N SER A 822 10.98 0.19 -36.23
CA SER A 822 11.51 -1.12 -35.83
C SER A 822 10.68 -2.28 -36.41
N LEU A 823 9.35 -2.21 -36.30
CA LEU A 823 8.47 -3.26 -36.82
C LEU A 823 8.56 -3.37 -38.35
N ARG A 824 8.68 -2.25 -39.07
CA ARG A 824 8.92 -2.23 -40.53
C ARG A 824 10.27 -2.89 -40.88
N GLN A 825 11.33 -2.67 -40.09
CA GLN A 825 12.63 -3.36 -40.26
C GLN A 825 12.55 -4.87 -40.04
N LYS A 826 11.66 -5.34 -39.15
CA LYS A 826 11.39 -6.76 -38.89
C LYS A 826 10.44 -7.40 -39.92
N GLY A 827 10.11 -6.72 -41.02
CA GLY A 827 9.27 -7.24 -42.09
C GLY A 827 7.78 -7.34 -41.76
N VAL A 828 7.29 -6.63 -40.74
CA VAL A 828 5.87 -6.71 -40.33
C VAL A 828 4.95 -6.17 -41.45
N PRO A 829 3.91 -6.93 -41.87
CA PRO A 829 2.98 -6.52 -42.91
C PRO A 829 2.30 -5.16 -42.71
N GLY A 830 2.08 -4.43 -43.80
CA GLY A 830 1.50 -3.08 -43.81
C GLY A 830 0.17 -2.96 -43.05
N TYR A 831 -0.72 -3.94 -43.17
CA TYR A 831 -2.02 -3.93 -42.45
C TYR A 831 -1.84 -3.99 -40.92
N LEU A 832 -0.83 -4.71 -40.41
CA LEU A 832 -0.51 -4.74 -38.98
C LEU A 832 0.15 -3.44 -38.53
N LEU A 833 1.04 -2.85 -39.35
CA LEU A 833 1.62 -1.54 -39.05
C LEU A 833 0.56 -0.44 -38.98
N ALA A 834 -0.41 -0.43 -39.92
CA ALA A 834 -1.54 0.49 -39.92
C ALA A 834 -2.46 0.26 -38.70
N THR A 835 -2.77 -1.00 -38.38
CA THR A 835 -3.54 -1.35 -37.17
C THR A 835 -2.83 -0.89 -35.89
N LEU A 836 -1.49 -1.01 -35.84
CA LEU A 836 -0.69 -0.57 -34.70
C LEU A 836 -0.58 0.96 -34.62
N LYS A 837 -0.47 1.67 -35.74
CA LYS A 837 -0.62 3.14 -35.79
C LYS A 837 -1.99 3.55 -35.23
N SER A 838 -3.07 2.89 -35.63
CA SER A 838 -4.40 3.12 -35.05
C SER A 838 -4.49 2.75 -33.57
N TYR A 839 -3.76 1.75 -33.08
CA TYR A 839 -3.72 1.38 -31.66
C TYR A 839 -2.95 2.40 -30.81
N LEU A 840 -1.91 3.04 -31.37
CA LEU A 840 -1.07 4.02 -30.69
C LEU A 840 -1.68 5.43 -30.68
N THR A 841 -2.29 5.87 -31.78
CA THR A 841 -2.91 7.21 -31.94
C THR A 841 -4.24 7.36 -31.19
N ASP A 842 -4.66 8.61 -30.92
CA ASP A 842 -5.90 8.99 -30.22
C ASP A 842 -6.16 8.30 -28.87
N ARG A 843 -5.08 7.97 -28.15
CA ARG A 843 -5.19 7.35 -26.83
C ARG A 843 -5.46 8.37 -25.75
N THR A 844 -6.41 8.06 -24.89
CA THR A 844 -6.73 8.85 -23.70
C THR A 844 -6.60 7.98 -22.45
N VAL A 845 -6.13 8.58 -21.37
CA VAL A 845 -6.11 7.98 -20.04
C VAL A 845 -6.89 8.87 -19.07
N THR A 846 -7.72 8.25 -18.24
CA THR A 846 -8.51 8.94 -17.21
C THR A 846 -8.11 8.41 -15.84
N TYR A 847 -7.45 9.25 -15.05
CA TYR A 847 -7.31 9.03 -13.61
C TYR A 847 -8.62 9.35 -12.93
N ARG A 848 -9.12 8.42 -12.12
CA ARG A 848 -10.33 8.60 -11.30
C ARG A 848 -10.09 8.05 -9.89
N ASP A 849 -10.19 8.92 -8.89
CA ASP A 849 -10.33 8.55 -7.49
C ASP A 849 -11.35 9.47 -6.81
N GLY A 850 -12.40 8.90 -6.19
CA GLY A 850 -13.55 9.67 -5.70
C GLY A 850 -14.16 10.60 -6.77
N SER A 851 -14.32 11.87 -6.40
CA SER A 851 -14.71 13.01 -7.26
C SER A 851 -13.63 13.53 -8.21
N VAL A 852 -12.36 13.19 -8.00
CA VAL A 852 -11.24 13.70 -8.79
C VAL A 852 -11.14 12.89 -10.07
N GLU A 853 -11.41 13.56 -11.17
CA GLU A 853 -11.17 13.07 -12.52
C GLU A 853 -10.14 13.96 -13.23
N VAL A 854 -9.13 13.33 -13.82
CA VAL A 854 -8.14 13.96 -14.68
C VAL A 854 -7.97 13.08 -15.91
N SER A 855 -8.37 13.60 -17.06
CA SER A 855 -8.19 12.95 -18.37
C SER A 855 -7.03 13.61 -19.11
N LYS A 856 -6.20 12.80 -19.77
CA LYS A 856 -5.06 13.24 -20.58
C LYS A 856 -5.00 12.45 -21.89
N ALA A 857 -4.75 13.13 -23.00
CA ALA A 857 -4.35 12.48 -24.24
C ALA A 857 -2.88 12.04 -24.15
N CYS A 858 -2.56 10.84 -24.62
CA CYS A 858 -1.17 10.38 -24.75
C CYS A 858 -0.64 10.77 -26.13
N THR A 859 0.63 11.16 -26.21
CA THR A 859 1.35 11.42 -27.46
C THR A 859 2.56 10.49 -27.66
N LYS A 860 2.95 9.76 -26.61
CA LYS A 860 3.96 8.69 -26.63
C LYS A 860 3.68 7.64 -25.54
N GLY A 861 4.53 6.63 -25.47
CA GLY A 861 4.49 5.57 -24.47
C GLY A 861 3.53 4.42 -24.81
N CYS A 862 3.62 3.35 -24.02
CA CYS A 862 2.77 2.16 -24.09
C CYS A 862 1.98 2.00 -22.78
N PRO A 863 0.66 1.72 -22.80
CA PRO A 863 -0.12 1.58 -21.57
C PRO A 863 0.42 0.48 -20.65
N GLN A 864 0.87 0.83 -19.45
CA GLN A 864 1.34 -0.16 -18.45
C GLN A 864 0.19 -1.06 -17.99
N GLY A 865 0.04 -2.23 -18.59
CA GLY A 865 -1.12 -3.13 -18.43
C GLY A 865 -1.69 -3.67 -19.74
N SER A 866 -1.26 -3.12 -20.88
CA SER A 866 -1.46 -3.69 -22.22
C SER A 866 -0.78 -5.05 -22.38
N VAL A 867 -1.26 -5.84 -23.34
CA VAL A 867 -0.66 -7.09 -23.80
C VAL A 867 0.45 -6.82 -24.82
N LEU A 868 0.27 -5.81 -25.68
CA LEU A 868 1.23 -5.44 -26.72
C LEU A 868 2.41 -4.62 -26.19
N GLY A 869 2.23 -3.77 -25.18
CA GLY A 869 3.27 -2.85 -24.69
C GLY A 869 4.65 -3.47 -24.46
N PRO A 870 4.77 -4.64 -23.79
CA PRO A 870 6.06 -5.34 -23.64
C PRO A 870 6.71 -5.77 -24.95
N THR A 871 5.93 -6.17 -25.95
CA THR A 871 6.43 -6.54 -27.27
C THR A 871 6.88 -5.28 -28.04
N LEU A 872 6.12 -4.19 -27.99
CA LEU A 872 6.49 -2.93 -28.65
C LEU A 872 7.74 -2.29 -28.03
N TRP A 873 7.88 -2.32 -26.70
CA TRP A 873 9.10 -1.91 -26.00
C TRP A 873 10.31 -2.73 -26.45
N ASN A 874 10.20 -4.06 -26.39
CA ASN A 874 11.28 -4.95 -26.79
C ASN A 874 11.70 -4.69 -28.25
N SER A 875 10.76 -4.47 -29.17
CA SER A 875 11.09 -4.15 -30.57
C SER A 875 11.93 -2.87 -30.72
N VAL A 876 11.69 -1.82 -29.92
CA VAL A 876 12.53 -0.61 -29.94
C VAL A 876 13.93 -0.87 -29.37
N LEU A 877 14.01 -1.63 -28.27
CA LEU A 877 15.29 -2.02 -27.67
C LEU A 877 16.09 -3.01 -28.54
N ASP A 878 15.42 -3.86 -29.31
CA ASP A 878 16.04 -4.76 -30.29
C ASP A 878 16.87 -3.98 -31.31
N MET A 879 16.52 -2.73 -31.66
CA MET A 879 17.34 -1.90 -32.57
C MET A 879 18.76 -1.63 -32.02
N TYR A 880 18.94 -1.64 -30.70
CA TYR A 880 20.25 -1.64 -30.06
C TYR A 880 20.79 -3.06 -29.89
N LEU A 881 19.97 -3.99 -29.40
CA LEU A 881 20.40 -5.35 -29.10
C LEU A 881 20.78 -6.18 -30.34
N ASP A 882 20.35 -5.81 -31.53
CA ASP A 882 20.72 -6.45 -32.79
C ASP A 882 21.86 -5.71 -33.53
N SER A 883 22.34 -4.59 -32.97
CA SER A 883 23.53 -3.90 -33.49
C SER A 883 24.83 -4.65 -33.18
N GLU A 884 25.89 -4.32 -33.93
CA GLU A 884 27.23 -4.90 -33.73
C GLU A 884 27.85 -4.44 -32.41
N LEU A 885 28.10 -5.38 -31.50
CA LEU A 885 28.73 -5.10 -30.20
C LEU A 885 30.23 -4.85 -30.36
N LEU A 886 30.84 -4.20 -29.36
CA LEU A 886 32.29 -4.03 -29.32
C LEU A 886 33.00 -5.37 -29.07
N PRO A 887 34.23 -5.56 -29.57
CA PRO A 887 35.05 -6.72 -29.23
C PRO A 887 35.10 -6.95 -27.71
N ASN A 888 35.10 -8.21 -27.30
CA ASN A 888 35.14 -8.64 -25.90
C ASN A 888 33.96 -8.17 -25.00
N THR A 889 32.90 -7.57 -25.57
CA THR A 889 31.67 -7.21 -24.83
C THR A 889 30.54 -8.22 -25.03
N GLU A 890 29.64 -8.32 -24.05
CA GLU A 890 28.41 -9.12 -24.10
C GLU A 890 27.28 -8.31 -23.47
N THR A 891 26.13 -8.23 -24.14
CA THR A 891 24.97 -7.44 -23.67
C THR A 891 23.80 -8.34 -23.34
N ILE A 892 23.27 -8.20 -22.12
CA ILE A 892 22.18 -9.01 -21.57
C ILE A 892 21.08 -8.05 -21.14
N ALA A 893 19.92 -8.10 -21.80
CA ALA A 893 18.75 -7.29 -21.46
C ALA A 893 17.63 -8.14 -20.85
N TYR A 894 16.93 -7.56 -19.87
CA TYR A 894 15.66 -8.07 -19.36
C TYR A 894 14.67 -6.92 -19.30
N ALA A 895 13.92 -6.72 -20.39
CA ALA A 895 13.06 -5.56 -20.60
C ALA A 895 13.87 -4.25 -20.55
N ASP A 896 13.69 -3.42 -19.53
CA ASP A 896 14.39 -2.14 -19.32
C ASP A 896 15.67 -2.24 -18.47
N ASP A 897 15.90 -3.37 -17.78
CA ASP A 897 17.15 -3.67 -17.08
C ASP A 897 18.20 -4.17 -18.10
N ILE A 898 19.29 -3.43 -18.33
CA ILE A 898 20.38 -3.81 -19.23
C ILE A 898 21.69 -4.00 -18.45
N ALA A 899 22.39 -5.11 -18.68
CA ALA A 899 23.75 -5.37 -18.20
C ALA A 899 24.70 -5.61 -19.36
N ILE A 900 25.77 -4.81 -19.45
CA ILE A 900 26.85 -4.99 -20.44
C ILE A 900 28.08 -5.49 -19.69
N VAL A 901 28.55 -6.69 -20.02
CA VAL A 901 29.80 -7.26 -19.49
C VAL A 901 30.92 -6.92 -20.46
N VAL A 902 31.92 -6.19 -19.98
CA VAL A 902 33.11 -5.77 -20.71
C VAL A 902 34.32 -6.55 -20.20
N ARG A 903 35.04 -7.23 -21.10
CA ARG A 903 36.29 -7.95 -20.81
C ARG A 903 37.47 -7.22 -21.45
N ALA A 904 38.64 -7.27 -20.81
CA ALA A 904 39.84 -6.60 -21.28
C ALA A 904 41.13 -7.21 -20.74
N ARG A 905 42.18 -7.22 -21.56
CA ARG A 905 43.54 -7.65 -21.18
C ARG A 905 44.25 -6.57 -20.37
N THR A 906 44.02 -5.30 -20.71
CA THR A 906 44.64 -4.15 -20.03
C THR A 906 43.63 -3.28 -19.27
N ARG A 907 44.15 -2.47 -18.34
CA ARG A 907 43.33 -1.48 -17.61
C ARG A 907 42.87 -0.33 -18.51
N GLN A 908 43.65 0.00 -19.55
CA GLN A 908 43.32 1.08 -20.47
C GLN A 908 42.17 0.66 -21.39
N GLU A 909 42.32 -0.48 -22.06
CA GLU A 909 41.28 -1.16 -22.83
C GLU A 909 39.96 -1.28 -22.05
N LEU A 910 40.00 -1.69 -20.77
CA LEU A 910 38.81 -1.72 -19.91
C LEU A 910 38.14 -0.34 -19.79
N ARG A 911 38.92 0.75 -19.64
CA ARG A 911 38.36 2.11 -19.53
C ARG A 911 37.73 2.57 -20.83
N ASP A 912 38.38 2.28 -21.95
CA ASP A 912 37.94 2.75 -23.26
C ASP A 912 36.72 1.95 -23.73
N HIS A 913 36.73 0.61 -23.64
CA HIS A 913 35.55 -0.21 -23.94
C HIS A 913 34.35 0.12 -23.03
N ILE A 914 34.56 0.46 -21.75
CA ILE A 914 33.47 0.92 -20.87
C ILE A 914 32.93 2.28 -21.35
N ARG A 915 33.80 3.23 -21.69
CA ARG A 915 33.40 4.56 -22.18
C ARG A 915 32.56 4.42 -23.45
N GLU A 916 33.10 3.73 -24.44
CA GLU A 916 32.47 3.52 -25.74
C GLU A 916 31.17 2.73 -25.63
N SER A 917 31.09 1.72 -24.75
CA SER A 917 29.83 1.01 -24.47
C SER A 917 28.75 1.95 -23.93
N VAL A 918 29.10 2.87 -23.03
CA VAL A 918 28.14 3.86 -22.50
C VAL A 918 27.75 4.87 -23.57
N GLU A 919 28.70 5.34 -24.38
CA GLU A 919 28.46 6.29 -25.47
C GLU A 919 27.53 5.71 -26.54
N ARG A 920 27.74 4.47 -27.00
CA ARG A 920 26.86 3.81 -27.98
C ARG A 920 25.43 3.59 -27.47
N VAL A 921 25.25 3.28 -26.18
CA VAL A 921 23.90 3.18 -25.57
C VAL A 921 23.27 4.56 -25.41
N MET A 922 24.03 5.59 -25.02
CA MET A 922 23.53 6.97 -24.94
C MET A 922 23.07 7.47 -26.30
N GLU A 923 23.87 7.26 -27.36
CA GLU A 923 23.53 7.68 -28.72
C GLU A 923 22.26 6.98 -29.22
N TRP A 924 22.16 5.66 -29.04
CA TRP A 924 20.93 4.93 -29.35
C TRP A 924 19.73 5.51 -28.57
N ALA A 925 19.86 5.71 -27.26
CA ALA A 925 18.78 6.22 -26.42
C ALA A 925 18.31 7.62 -26.87
N LEU A 926 19.24 8.52 -27.19
CA LEU A 926 18.94 9.84 -27.74
C LEU A 926 18.16 9.75 -29.05
N ARG A 927 18.59 8.89 -30.00
CA ARG A 927 17.88 8.62 -31.27
C ARG A 927 16.48 8.00 -31.09
N GLN A 928 16.16 7.45 -29.91
CA GLN A 928 14.82 6.92 -29.57
C GLN A 928 13.99 7.88 -28.69
N LYS A 929 14.47 9.12 -28.45
CA LYS A 929 13.94 10.06 -27.44
C LYS A 929 13.85 9.49 -26.01
N LEU A 930 14.79 8.61 -25.62
CA LEU A 930 14.87 7.97 -24.30
C LEU A 930 15.98 8.60 -23.43
N THR A 931 15.78 8.59 -22.11
CA THR A 931 16.73 9.14 -21.14
C THR A 931 17.31 8.06 -20.21
N ILE A 932 18.63 7.94 -20.15
CA ILE A 932 19.32 7.01 -19.24
C ILE A 932 19.56 7.68 -17.88
N SER A 933 19.26 6.97 -16.79
CA SER A 933 19.41 7.49 -15.42
C SER A 933 20.86 7.41 -14.93
N GLY A 934 21.68 8.43 -15.20
CA GLY A 934 23.10 8.47 -14.80
C GLY A 934 23.38 8.23 -13.31
N THR A 935 22.47 8.63 -12.42
CA THR A 935 22.58 8.39 -10.96
C THR A 935 22.27 6.96 -10.53
N LYS A 936 21.55 6.19 -11.35
CA LYS A 936 21.20 4.78 -11.08
C LYS A 936 22.05 3.80 -11.86
N THR A 937 22.56 4.21 -13.02
CA THR A 937 23.58 3.47 -13.77
C THR A 937 24.78 3.22 -12.84
N LYS A 938 25.28 1.98 -12.80
CA LYS A 938 26.41 1.56 -11.95
C LYS A 938 27.39 0.72 -12.73
N ILE A 939 28.65 0.78 -12.30
CA ILE A 939 29.71 -0.09 -12.78
C ILE A 939 30.15 -1.01 -11.64
N MET A 940 30.27 -2.30 -11.91
CA MET A 940 30.84 -3.29 -10.99
C MET A 940 32.11 -3.85 -11.62
N ILE A 941 33.24 -3.80 -10.92
CA ILE A 941 34.49 -4.40 -11.40
C ILE A 941 34.56 -5.82 -10.85
N ASN A 942 34.21 -6.79 -11.68
CA ASN A 942 34.10 -8.21 -11.33
C ASN A 942 35.48 -8.86 -11.18
N LYS A 943 36.39 -8.62 -12.14
CA LYS A 943 37.74 -9.20 -12.17
C LYS A 943 38.78 -8.10 -12.35
N SER A 944 39.83 -8.15 -11.54
CA SER A 944 41.02 -7.30 -11.63
C SER A 944 42.18 -7.91 -10.81
N PRO A 945 43.44 -7.58 -11.11
CA PRO A 945 44.57 -7.97 -10.27
C PRO A 945 44.45 -7.46 -8.82
N PRO A 946 45.11 -8.12 -7.85
CA PRO A 946 45.24 -7.60 -6.49
C PRO A 946 45.87 -6.20 -6.46
N ARG A 947 45.52 -5.40 -5.44
CA ARG A 947 46.04 -4.04 -5.18
C ARG A 947 45.74 -2.95 -6.23
N VAL A 948 45.04 -3.24 -7.34
CA VAL A 948 44.65 -2.21 -8.32
C VAL A 948 43.63 -1.23 -7.73
N HIS A 949 43.99 0.06 -7.64
CA HIS A 949 43.07 1.11 -7.24
C HIS A 949 42.03 1.40 -8.32
N HIS A 950 40.74 1.18 -8.03
CA HIS A 950 39.66 1.44 -8.98
C HIS A 950 39.36 2.95 -9.21
N ARG A 951 40.04 3.86 -8.49
CA ARG A 951 39.75 5.31 -8.43
C ARG A 951 39.95 6.07 -9.75
N ASP A 952 40.74 5.51 -10.68
CA ASP A 952 41.09 6.15 -11.96
C ASP A 952 40.27 5.61 -13.15
N ILE A 953 39.23 4.83 -12.87
CA ILE A 953 38.15 4.54 -13.83
C ILE A 953 37.06 5.56 -13.56
N ARG A 954 37.07 6.66 -14.33
CA ARG A 954 36.10 7.76 -14.21
C ARG A 954 35.23 7.78 -15.46
N VAL A 955 33.98 7.37 -15.30
CA VAL A 955 32.97 7.37 -16.37
C VAL A 955 31.89 8.40 -16.02
N ARG A 956 31.49 9.19 -17.01
CA ARG A 956 30.39 10.15 -16.91
C ARG A 956 29.29 9.77 -17.88
N LEU A 957 28.07 10.16 -17.56
CA LEU A 957 26.88 9.98 -18.37
C LEU A 957 26.15 11.33 -18.32
N GLY A 958 26.35 12.15 -19.35
CA GLY A 958 26.18 13.60 -19.25
C GLY A 958 27.01 14.16 -18.09
N ASP A 959 26.42 15.05 -17.29
CA ASP A 959 27.06 15.63 -16.10
C ASP A 959 27.18 14.65 -14.91
N SER A 960 26.47 13.52 -14.95
CA SER A 960 26.44 12.55 -13.84
C SER A 960 27.69 11.66 -13.83
N LYS A 961 28.38 11.59 -12.69
CA LYS A 961 29.45 10.60 -12.45
C LYS A 961 28.82 9.23 -12.20
N VAL A 962 29.19 8.23 -13.01
CA VAL A 962 28.69 6.85 -12.83
C VAL A 962 29.36 6.21 -11.61
N GLY A 963 28.56 5.64 -10.72
CA GLY A 963 29.04 5.08 -9.45
C GLY A 963 29.63 3.68 -9.61
N ILE A 964 30.85 3.46 -9.13
CA ILE A 964 31.43 2.12 -8.99
C ILE A 964 30.92 1.47 -7.70
N VAL A 965 30.43 0.22 -7.78
CA VAL A 965 29.83 -0.52 -6.67
C VAL A 965 30.47 -1.90 -6.47
N SER A 966 30.46 -2.40 -5.24
CA SER A 966 30.90 -3.76 -4.88
C SER A 966 29.76 -4.79 -4.90
N GLU A 967 28.52 -4.35 -4.73
CA GLU A 967 27.30 -5.16 -4.82
C GLU A 967 26.14 -4.35 -5.41
N MET A 968 25.24 -5.03 -6.12
CA MET A 968 24.06 -4.43 -6.74
C MET A 968 22.91 -5.44 -6.78
N LYS A 969 21.67 -4.95 -6.72
CA LYS A 969 20.48 -5.78 -6.96
C LYS A 969 20.16 -5.81 -8.45
N TYR A 970 20.34 -6.96 -9.09
CA TYR A 970 20.05 -7.20 -10.51
C TYR A 970 19.05 -8.36 -10.65
N LEU A 971 17.97 -8.15 -11.39
CA LEU A 971 16.89 -9.13 -11.63
C LEU A 971 16.37 -9.87 -10.37
N GLY A 972 16.35 -9.15 -9.23
CA GLY A 972 15.89 -9.66 -7.93
C GLY A 972 16.96 -10.35 -7.06
N VAL A 973 18.15 -10.63 -7.60
CA VAL A 973 19.29 -11.18 -6.87
C VAL A 973 20.24 -10.04 -6.46
N ILE A 974 20.91 -10.17 -5.31
CA ILE A 974 22.01 -9.24 -4.95
C ILE A 974 23.31 -9.88 -5.42
N VAL A 975 23.85 -9.39 -6.53
CA VAL A 975 25.14 -9.80 -7.07
C VAL A 975 26.23 -8.99 -6.38
N ASP A 976 27.30 -9.64 -5.92
CA ASP A 976 28.55 -8.99 -5.51
C ASP A 976 29.63 -9.22 -6.56
N ARG A 977 30.64 -8.35 -6.59
CA ARG A 977 31.72 -8.40 -7.60
C ARG A 977 32.46 -9.74 -7.69
N LYS A 978 32.45 -10.55 -6.62
CA LYS A 978 33.09 -11.86 -6.53
C LYS A 978 32.08 -13.03 -6.59
N LEU A 979 30.81 -12.75 -6.89
CA LEU A 979 29.73 -13.74 -7.02
C LEU A 979 29.60 -14.70 -5.81
N ASN A 980 29.80 -14.18 -4.59
CA ASN A 980 29.67 -14.94 -3.33
C ASN A 980 28.23 -15.08 -2.82
N PHE A 981 27.33 -14.20 -3.25
CA PHE A 981 25.89 -14.16 -2.92
C PHE A 981 25.55 -14.10 -1.42
N HIS A 982 26.52 -13.83 -0.54
CA HIS A 982 26.30 -13.82 0.91
C HIS A 982 25.27 -12.75 1.33
N THR A 983 25.37 -11.54 0.78
CA THR A 983 24.39 -10.46 1.01
C THR A 983 23.00 -10.85 0.51
N HIS A 984 22.91 -11.56 -0.62
CA HIS A 984 21.63 -12.05 -1.16
C HIS A 984 20.95 -13.03 -0.20
N VAL A 985 21.64 -14.10 0.22
CA VAL A 985 21.05 -15.09 1.14
C VAL A 985 20.67 -14.44 2.47
N ARG A 986 21.46 -13.48 2.98
CA ARG A 986 21.10 -12.71 4.18
C ARG A 986 19.77 -11.97 4.00
N ALA A 987 19.67 -11.12 2.98
CA ALA A 987 18.48 -10.31 2.73
C ALA A 987 17.22 -11.16 2.50
N VAL A 988 17.36 -12.29 1.80
CA VAL A 988 16.28 -13.25 1.55
C VAL A 988 15.84 -13.96 2.84
N CYS A 989 16.78 -14.44 3.66
CA CYS A 989 16.47 -15.05 4.95
C CYS A 989 15.85 -14.07 5.95
N GLU A 990 16.28 -12.81 5.97
CA GLU A 990 15.66 -11.77 6.79
C GLU A 990 14.23 -11.44 6.34
N ARG A 991 14.00 -11.34 5.01
CA ARG A 991 12.66 -11.14 4.45
C ARG A 991 11.72 -12.29 4.81
N ALA A 992 12.19 -13.53 4.71
CA ALA A 992 11.45 -14.72 5.14
C ALA A 992 11.17 -14.69 6.66
N ARG A 993 12.19 -14.41 7.48
CA ARG A 993 12.06 -14.35 8.94
C ARG A 993 11.07 -13.27 9.40
N LYS A 994 10.99 -12.12 8.72
CA LYS A 994 9.95 -11.10 8.98
C LYS A 994 8.53 -11.65 8.83
N ILE A 995 8.28 -12.51 7.83
CA ILE A 995 6.98 -13.16 7.62
C ILE A 995 6.69 -14.17 8.75
N VAL A 996 7.67 -15.02 9.11
CA VAL A 996 7.57 -15.99 10.21
C VAL A 996 7.24 -15.29 11.54
N LEU A 997 7.98 -14.24 11.88
CA LEU A 997 7.76 -13.46 13.11
C LEU A 997 6.45 -12.65 13.08
N ALA A 998 5.92 -12.31 11.91
CA ALA A 998 4.60 -11.70 11.82
C ALA A 998 3.48 -12.73 12.00
N LEU A 999 3.59 -13.92 11.39
CA LEU A 999 2.64 -15.02 11.55
C LEU A 999 2.60 -15.52 13.00
N ARG A 1000 3.74 -15.80 13.62
CA ARG A 1000 3.85 -16.25 15.03
C ARG A 1000 3.38 -15.22 16.06
N ARG A 1001 3.23 -13.94 15.67
CA ARG A 1001 2.58 -12.89 16.49
C ARG A 1001 1.07 -12.75 16.24
N LYS A 1002 0.53 -13.41 15.20
CA LYS A 1002 -0.90 -13.39 14.83
C LYS A 1002 -1.59 -14.72 15.07
N VAL A 1003 -0.82 -15.79 15.09
CA VAL A 1003 -1.15 -17.14 15.56
C VAL A 1003 -0.32 -17.32 16.83
N HIS A 1004 -0.91 -17.06 18.00
CA HIS A 1004 -0.14 -17.15 19.24
C HIS A 1004 0.12 -18.61 19.57
N VAL A 1005 1.34 -18.91 19.99
CA VAL A 1005 1.83 -20.27 20.28
C VAL A 1005 1.05 -20.95 21.42
N THR A 1006 0.33 -20.18 22.24
CA THR A 1006 -0.48 -20.70 23.37
C THR A 1006 -1.94 -20.99 23.00
N TRP A 1007 -2.30 -20.94 21.72
CA TRP A 1007 -3.65 -21.28 21.28
C TRP A 1007 -3.60 -22.65 20.60
N ASP A 1008 -4.22 -23.65 21.22
CA ASP A 1008 -4.28 -25.03 20.72
C ASP A 1008 -5.29 -25.13 19.57
N VAL A 1009 -4.96 -24.49 18.44
CA VAL A 1009 -5.77 -24.42 17.21
C VAL A 1009 -5.05 -25.21 16.10
N PRO A 1010 -5.73 -26.10 15.36
CA PRO A 1010 -5.13 -26.90 14.31
C PRO A 1010 -4.85 -26.06 13.05
N VAL A 1011 -3.76 -25.29 13.08
CA VAL A 1011 -3.26 -24.46 11.98
C VAL A 1011 -1.91 -24.94 11.43
N GLY A 1012 -1.37 -26.04 11.95
CA GLY A 1012 -0.07 -26.59 11.57
C GLY A 1012 0.04 -26.88 10.07
N ARG A 1013 -0.96 -27.56 9.48
CA ARG A 1013 -1.05 -27.82 8.02
C ARG A 1013 -1.06 -26.52 7.22
N SER A 1014 -1.79 -25.49 7.66
CA SER A 1014 -1.84 -24.20 6.98
C SER A 1014 -0.54 -23.40 7.10
N LEU A 1015 0.13 -23.43 8.26
CA LEU A 1015 1.44 -22.82 8.44
C LEU A 1015 2.52 -23.55 7.61
N HIS A 1016 2.44 -24.88 7.53
CA HIS A 1016 3.31 -25.71 6.69
C HIS A 1016 3.05 -25.48 5.19
N ALA A 1017 1.79 -25.27 4.77
CA ALA A 1017 1.45 -24.82 3.42
C ALA A 1017 1.97 -23.41 3.11
N ILE A 1018 1.88 -22.48 4.06
CA ILE A 1018 2.50 -21.13 3.95
C ILE A 1018 4.03 -21.24 3.85
N TYR A 1019 4.67 -22.17 4.56
CA TYR A 1019 6.08 -22.46 4.39
C TYR A 1019 6.37 -22.94 2.97
N LYS A 1020 5.80 -24.07 2.54
CA LYS A 1020 6.10 -24.70 1.24
C LYS A 1020 5.74 -23.82 0.03
N CYS A 1021 4.65 -23.07 0.09
CA CYS A 1021 4.14 -22.30 -1.05
C CYS A 1021 4.38 -20.78 -0.93
N GLY A 1022 4.83 -20.29 0.22
CA GLY A 1022 4.99 -18.84 0.49
C GLY A 1022 6.38 -18.44 0.94
N ILE A 1023 7.02 -19.20 1.84
CA ILE A 1023 8.36 -18.90 2.36
C ILE A 1023 9.44 -19.55 1.49
N LEU A 1024 9.30 -20.85 1.22
CA LEU A 1024 10.27 -21.61 0.41
C LEU A 1024 10.49 -21.00 -0.99
N PRO A 1025 9.47 -20.50 -1.73
CA PRO A 1025 9.70 -19.86 -3.02
C PRO A 1025 10.38 -18.48 -2.94
N ILE A 1026 10.31 -17.80 -1.78
CA ILE A 1026 11.10 -16.56 -1.55
C ILE A 1026 12.57 -16.91 -1.41
N VAL A 1027 12.89 -18.02 -0.73
CA VAL A 1027 14.26 -18.49 -0.57
C VAL A 1027 14.79 -19.08 -1.87
N ALA A 1028 14.03 -19.97 -2.51
CA ALA A 1028 14.42 -20.68 -3.73
C ALA A 1028 14.50 -19.81 -4.99
N TYR A 1029 14.24 -18.50 -4.93
CA TYR A 1029 14.31 -17.65 -6.11
C TYR A 1029 15.75 -17.61 -6.65
N ALA A 1030 15.90 -17.88 -7.95
CA ALA A 1030 17.19 -17.94 -8.65
C ALA A 1030 18.26 -18.83 -7.96
N SER A 1031 17.85 -19.89 -7.24
CA SER A 1031 18.78 -20.85 -6.61
C SER A 1031 19.82 -21.38 -7.59
N GLU A 1032 19.43 -21.56 -8.86
CA GLU A 1032 20.30 -21.98 -9.97
C GLU A 1032 21.59 -21.14 -10.07
N VAL A 1033 21.55 -19.87 -9.66
CA VAL A 1033 22.67 -18.93 -9.72
C VAL A 1033 23.55 -19.02 -8.46
N TRP A 1034 22.95 -19.07 -7.27
CA TRP A 1034 23.66 -18.90 -5.99
C TRP A 1034 23.81 -20.17 -5.14
N ALA A 1035 23.11 -21.27 -5.44
CA ALA A 1035 23.08 -22.48 -4.61
C ALA A 1035 24.41 -23.24 -4.55
N HIS A 1036 25.35 -23.00 -5.47
CA HIS A 1036 26.73 -23.48 -5.35
C HIS A 1036 27.40 -23.01 -4.03
N ARG A 1037 26.92 -21.91 -3.42
CA ARG A 1037 27.34 -21.41 -2.11
C ARG A 1037 26.79 -22.21 -0.92
N LEU A 1038 25.93 -23.22 -1.13
CA LEU A 1038 25.46 -24.12 -0.07
C LEU A 1038 26.61 -24.92 0.57
N ARG A 1039 27.74 -25.12 -0.11
CA ARG A 1039 28.96 -25.70 0.49
C ARG A 1039 29.57 -24.83 1.61
N VAL A 1040 29.22 -23.54 1.69
CA VAL A 1040 29.78 -22.61 2.69
C VAL A 1040 29.02 -22.72 4.02
N LEU A 1041 29.71 -23.12 5.09
CA LEU A 1041 29.13 -23.29 6.45
C LEU A 1041 28.33 -22.08 6.93
N ARG A 1042 28.78 -20.85 6.66
CA ARG A 1042 28.06 -19.61 7.04
C ARG A 1042 26.69 -19.50 6.36
N VAL A 1043 26.58 -19.91 5.10
CA VAL A 1043 25.32 -19.94 4.34
C VAL A 1043 24.38 -21.01 4.90
N ARG A 1044 24.89 -22.23 5.15
CA ARG A 1044 24.11 -23.32 5.78
C ARG A 1044 23.54 -22.90 7.13
N ARG A 1045 24.36 -22.32 8.03
CA ARG A 1045 23.90 -21.82 9.35
C ARG A 1045 22.78 -20.78 9.24
N MET A 1046 22.81 -19.90 8.24
CA MET A 1046 21.76 -18.90 8.03
C MET A 1046 20.43 -19.52 7.56
N LEU A 1047 20.49 -20.57 6.73
CA LEU A 1047 19.32 -21.33 6.27
C LEU A 1047 18.74 -22.21 7.40
N LEU A 1048 19.59 -22.92 8.14
CA LEU A 1048 19.22 -23.71 9.34
C LEU A 1048 18.52 -22.84 10.40
N SER A 1049 19.04 -21.65 10.67
CA SER A 1049 18.42 -20.68 11.59
C SER A 1049 17.06 -20.17 11.10
N LEU A 1050 16.78 -20.24 9.79
CA LEU A 1050 15.46 -19.93 9.23
C LEU A 1050 14.51 -21.12 9.32
N SER A 1051 14.94 -22.35 8.95
CA SER A 1051 14.10 -23.54 9.09
C SER A 1051 13.73 -23.80 10.55
N GLY A 1052 14.64 -23.70 11.50
CA GLY A 1052 14.31 -23.84 12.93
C GLY A 1052 13.30 -22.79 13.42
N ALA A 1053 13.36 -21.56 12.90
CA ALA A 1053 12.37 -20.52 13.22
C ALA A 1053 10.99 -20.81 12.61
N VAL A 1054 10.94 -21.45 11.44
CA VAL A 1054 9.70 -21.94 10.81
C VAL A 1054 9.17 -23.16 11.57
N GLY A 1055 10.02 -24.12 11.94
CA GLY A 1055 9.64 -25.32 12.68
C GLY A 1055 9.00 -24.97 14.02
N ARG A 1056 9.65 -24.12 14.82
CA ARG A 1056 9.09 -23.57 16.09
C ARG A 1056 7.77 -22.81 15.91
N MET A 1057 7.47 -22.31 14.72
CA MET A 1057 6.17 -21.69 14.41
C MET A 1057 5.09 -22.75 14.09
N ILE A 1058 5.47 -23.86 13.46
CA ILE A 1058 4.55 -24.93 13.02
C ILE A 1058 4.21 -25.90 14.15
N CYS A 1059 5.20 -26.36 14.93
CA CYS A 1059 4.94 -27.23 16.10
C CYS A 1059 4.50 -26.46 17.36
N GLY A 1060 4.54 -25.12 17.36
CA GLY A 1060 4.26 -24.34 18.56
C GLY A 1060 5.37 -24.41 19.63
N GLY A 1061 6.62 -24.66 19.21
CA GLY A 1061 7.77 -24.72 20.11
C GLY A 1061 8.19 -23.38 20.71
N TYR A 1062 8.77 -23.41 21.91
CA TYR A 1062 9.44 -22.26 22.53
C TYR A 1062 10.70 -21.85 21.76
N ASN A 1063 11.19 -20.62 22.01
CA ASN A 1063 12.44 -20.12 21.41
C ASN A 1063 13.69 -20.94 21.77
N SER A 1064 13.64 -21.65 22.90
CA SER A 1064 14.70 -22.50 23.43
C SER A 1064 14.83 -23.84 22.70
N VAL A 1065 13.78 -24.31 22.02
CA VAL A 1065 13.82 -25.58 21.25
C VAL A 1065 14.86 -25.42 20.14
N SER A 1066 15.77 -26.39 20.01
CA SER A 1066 16.83 -26.39 19.00
C SER A 1066 16.29 -26.36 17.56
N ASN A 1067 17.12 -25.99 16.58
CA ASN A 1067 16.65 -25.90 15.19
C ASN A 1067 16.40 -27.30 14.60
N GLU A 1068 17.14 -28.26 15.12
CA GLU A 1068 17.18 -29.67 14.79
C GLU A 1068 15.88 -30.34 15.28
N ALA A 1069 15.57 -30.25 16.59
CA ALA A 1069 14.31 -30.72 17.15
C ALA A 1069 13.10 -30.06 16.48
N ALA A 1070 13.16 -28.75 16.26
CA ALA A 1070 12.09 -28.01 15.58
C ALA A 1070 11.88 -28.44 14.12
N GLY A 1071 12.93 -28.94 13.44
CA GLY A 1071 12.83 -29.51 12.10
C GLY A 1071 12.06 -30.82 12.12
N VAL A 1072 12.46 -31.75 12.99
CA VAL A 1072 11.84 -33.08 13.15
C VAL A 1072 10.37 -32.93 13.54
N LEU A 1073 10.07 -32.19 14.62
CA LEU A 1073 8.72 -31.91 15.11
C LEU A 1073 7.83 -31.11 14.14
N SER A 1074 8.36 -30.58 13.03
CA SER A 1074 7.55 -29.93 11.99
C SER A 1074 7.54 -30.66 10.66
N GLY A 1075 8.24 -31.80 10.54
CA GLY A 1075 8.41 -32.52 9.28
C GLY A 1075 9.13 -31.71 8.20
N ILE A 1076 9.99 -30.75 8.59
CA ILE A 1076 10.71 -29.86 7.67
C ILE A 1076 12.22 -30.17 7.72
N PRO A 1077 12.80 -30.66 6.61
CA PRO A 1077 14.24 -30.85 6.52
C PRO A 1077 15.02 -29.53 6.68
N PRO A 1078 16.31 -29.60 7.09
CA PRO A 1078 17.25 -28.50 6.98
C PRO A 1078 17.15 -27.78 5.63
N LEU A 1079 16.94 -26.46 5.67
CA LEU A 1079 16.65 -25.69 4.46
C LEU A 1079 17.83 -25.69 3.46
N ASP A 1080 19.06 -25.95 3.90
CA ASP A 1080 20.19 -26.15 3.00
C ASP A 1080 20.06 -27.43 2.16
N LEU A 1081 19.55 -28.53 2.75
CA LEU A 1081 19.24 -29.77 2.03
C LEU A 1081 18.07 -29.56 1.06
N THR A 1082 16.97 -28.96 1.53
CA THR A 1082 15.80 -28.65 0.67
C THR A 1082 16.17 -27.74 -0.50
N MET A 1083 17.12 -26.81 -0.31
CA MET A 1083 17.64 -25.98 -1.39
C MET A 1083 18.58 -26.73 -2.35
N ALA A 1084 19.36 -27.71 -1.87
CA ALA A 1084 20.13 -28.59 -2.75
C ALA A 1084 19.20 -29.46 -3.62
N GLU A 1085 18.18 -30.09 -3.03
CA GLU A 1085 17.13 -30.87 -3.72
C GLU A 1085 16.43 -30.01 -4.80
N THR A 1086 15.89 -28.86 -4.37
CA THR A 1086 15.18 -27.92 -5.26
C THR A 1086 16.08 -27.43 -6.39
N ASN A 1087 17.35 -27.14 -6.10
CA ASN A 1087 18.31 -26.67 -7.09
C ASN A 1087 18.64 -27.75 -8.13
N CYS A 1088 18.93 -28.97 -7.68
CA CYS A 1088 19.22 -30.10 -8.55
C CYS A 1088 18.05 -30.36 -9.53
N VAL A 1089 16.82 -30.45 -9.04
CA VAL A 1089 15.60 -30.60 -9.86
C VAL A 1089 15.42 -29.47 -10.87
N LYS A 1090 15.83 -28.24 -10.56
CA LYS A 1090 15.75 -27.09 -11.48
C LYS A 1090 16.85 -27.09 -12.54
N MET A 1091 18.05 -27.57 -12.19
CA MET A 1091 19.17 -27.66 -13.11
C MET A 1091 18.94 -28.81 -14.11
N LEU A 1092 18.54 -29.99 -13.64
CA LEU A 1092 18.16 -31.17 -14.46
C LEU A 1092 16.89 -31.00 -15.32
N ARG A 1093 16.36 -29.78 -15.41
CA ARG A 1093 15.31 -29.34 -16.36
C ARG A 1093 15.86 -28.44 -17.47
N ARG A 1094 17.13 -28.05 -17.38
CA ARG A 1094 17.88 -27.17 -18.28
C ARG A 1094 19.12 -27.86 -18.84
N THR A 1095 19.71 -28.77 -18.08
CA THR A 1095 20.94 -29.52 -18.37
C THR A 1095 20.72 -31.02 -18.15
N GLU A 1096 21.58 -31.84 -18.73
CA GLU A 1096 21.62 -33.30 -18.50
C GLU A 1096 22.25 -33.64 -17.14
N THR A 1097 23.12 -32.81 -16.59
CA THR A 1097 23.82 -33.08 -15.32
C THR A 1097 23.63 -31.95 -14.30
N ALA A 1098 23.68 -32.30 -13.00
CA ALA A 1098 23.63 -31.33 -11.91
C ALA A 1098 24.31 -31.85 -10.64
N ALA A 1099 24.78 -30.90 -9.81
CA ALA A 1099 25.32 -31.21 -8.49
C ALA A 1099 24.22 -31.22 -7.41
N TYR A 1100 24.07 -32.35 -6.71
CA TYR A 1100 23.38 -32.42 -5.43
C TYR A 1100 24.42 -32.51 -4.29
N LEU A 1101 24.62 -31.38 -3.61
CA LEU A 1101 25.69 -31.19 -2.61
C LEU A 1101 27.08 -31.51 -3.19
N ASP A 1102 27.59 -32.71 -2.92
CA ASP A 1102 28.93 -33.18 -3.29
C ASP A 1102 28.88 -34.38 -4.25
N MET A 1103 27.67 -34.75 -4.73
CA MET A 1103 27.42 -35.82 -5.69
C MET A 1103 26.93 -35.23 -7.02
N MET A 1104 27.36 -35.82 -8.15
CA MET A 1104 26.75 -35.57 -9.45
C MET A 1104 25.49 -36.44 -9.61
N VAL A 1105 24.53 -35.94 -10.36
CA VAL A 1105 23.28 -36.63 -10.71
C VAL A 1105 23.03 -36.40 -12.19
N HIS A 1106 22.75 -37.46 -12.95
CA HIS A 1106 22.54 -37.39 -14.39
C HIS A 1106 21.05 -37.55 -14.69
N ARG A 1107 20.53 -36.82 -15.69
CA ARG A 1107 19.10 -36.78 -15.95
C ARG A 1107 18.60 -38.06 -16.63
N GLU A 1108 19.48 -38.70 -17.38
CA GLU A 1108 19.26 -39.95 -18.13
C GLU A 1108 19.04 -41.16 -17.20
N GLU A 1109 19.57 -41.12 -15.97
CA GLU A 1109 19.35 -42.12 -14.91
C GLU A 1109 17.86 -42.22 -14.48
N PHE A 1110 16.99 -41.30 -14.92
CA PHE A 1110 15.60 -41.19 -14.46
C PHE A 1110 14.59 -41.11 -15.60
N GLU A 1111 13.81 -42.19 -15.74
CA GLU A 1111 12.64 -42.32 -16.63
C GLU A 1111 11.70 -41.10 -16.63
N SER A 1112 11.59 -40.39 -15.49
CA SER A 1112 10.70 -39.24 -15.38
C SER A 1112 11.17 -38.20 -14.37
N LEU A 1113 10.66 -36.96 -14.53
CA LEU A 1113 10.76 -35.91 -13.51
C LEU A 1113 10.12 -36.28 -12.16
N ARG A 1114 9.29 -37.32 -12.10
CA ARG A 1114 8.76 -37.85 -10.84
C ARG A 1114 9.79 -38.73 -10.16
N HIS A 1115 10.33 -39.72 -10.87
CA HIS A 1115 11.37 -40.62 -10.38
C HIS A 1115 12.58 -39.83 -9.84
N LEU A 1116 13.09 -38.86 -10.61
CA LEU A 1116 14.18 -37.97 -10.16
C LEU A 1116 13.89 -37.24 -8.83
N ARG A 1117 12.66 -36.74 -8.65
CA ARG A 1117 12.28 -36.03 -7.43
C ARG A 1117 12.16 -36.97 -6.24
N GLU A 1118 11.67 -38.18 -6.48
CA GLU A 1118 11.50 -39.22 -5.47
C GLU A 1118 12.87 -39.68 -4.95
N TYR A 1119 13.80 -39.96 -5.87
CA TYR A 1119 15.21 -40.26 -5.56
C TYR A 1119 15.89 -39.12 -4.78
N LEU A 1120 15.85 -37.88 -5.28
CA LEU A 1120 16.46 -36.73 -4.58
C LEU A 1120 15.81 -36.46 -3.21
N HIS A 1121 14.51 -36.78 -3.05
CA HIS A 1121 13.85 -36.67 -1.75
C HIS A 1121 14.34 -37.74 -0.77
N ILE A 1122 14.53 -38.99 -1.22
CA ILE A 1122 15.11 -40.07 -0.41
C ILE A 1122 16.54 -39.69 0.03
N MET A 1123 17.39 -39.21 -0.88
CA MET A 1123 18.73 -38.68 -0.53
C MET A 1123 18.67 -37.49 0.44
N THR A 1124 17.62 -36.68 0.37
CA THR A 1124 17.41 -35.55 1.30
C THR A 1124 17.02 -36.02 2.70
N LEU A 1125 16.26 -37.11 2.80
CA LEU A 1125 15.90 -37.75 4.07
C LEU A 1125 17.10 -38.46 4.70
N ASP A 1126 17.85 -39.25 3.94
CA ASP A 1126 19.08 -39.92 4.39
C ASP A 1126 20.12 -38.92 4.94
N ARG A 1127 20.41 -37.86 4.17
CA ARG A 1127 21.31 -36.77 4.62
C ARG A 1127 20.74 -35.92 5.75
N TRP A 1128 19.46 -36.04 6.07
CA TRP A 1128 18.86 -35.44 7.27
C TRP A 1128 18.99 -36.40 8.47
N GLN A 1129 18.73 -37.70 8.28
CA GLN A 1129 18.92 -38.73 9.30
C GLN A 1129 20.35 -38.72 9.85
N SER A 1130 21.37 -38.80 9.00
CA SER A 1130 22.77 -38.74 9.45
C SER A 1130 23.11 -37.47 10.26
N ARG A 1131 22.49 -36.31 9.94
CA ARG A 1131 22.67 -35.07 10.74
C ARG A 1131 21.90 -35.06 12.05
N TRP A 1132 20.87 -35.91 12.16
CA TRP A 1132 20.07 -36.08 13.35
C TRP A 1132 20.74 -37.03 14.34
N ASP A 1133 21.32 -38.12 13.84
CA ASP A 1133 22.14 -39.05 14.64
C ASP A 1133 23.36 -38.33 15.25
N ASP A 1134 24.01 -37.45 14.47
CA ASP A 1134 25.12 -36.59 14.93
C ASP A 1134 24.67 -35.46 15.92
N SER A 1135 23.36 -35.24 16.12
CA SER A 1135 22.83 -34.07 16.82
C SER A 1135 22.79 -34.23 18.34
N ARG A 1136 23.76 -33.62 19.02
CA ARG A 1136 23.76 -33.50 20.50
C ARG A 1136 22.75 -32.49 21.07
N GLY A 1137 22.00 -31.79 20.22
CA GLY A 1137 21.18 -30.63 20.59
C GLY A 1137 19.72 -30.92 20.94
N ALA A 1138 19.30 -32.19 21.01
CA ALA A 1138 17.90 -32.57 21.09
C ALA A 1138 17.61 -33.96 21.71
N PRO A 1139 18.27 -34.38 22.81
CA PRO A 1139 18.22 -35.77 23.30
C PRO A 1139 16.79 -36.29 23.54
N VAL A 1140 15.95 -35.53 24.25
CA VAL A 1140 14.54 -35.90 24.50
C VAL A 1140 13.75 -36.13 23.22
N THR A 1141 13.90 -35.23 22.22
CA THR A 1141 13.22 -35.41 20.91
C THR A 1141 13.78 -36.60 20.14
N HIS A 1142 15.06 -36.91 20.27
CA HIS A 1142 15.68 -38.08 19.65
C HIS A 1142 15.18 -39.40 20.27
N SER A 1143 14.86 -39.43 21.57
CA SER A 1143 14.25 -40.60 22.21
C SER A 1143 12.85 -40.92 21.68
N PHE A 1144 12.07 -39.91 21.29
CA PHE A 1144 10.76 -40.10 20.64
C PHE A 1144 10.85 -40.29 19.11
N PHE A 1145 11.90 -39.77 18.48
CA PHE A 1145 12.08 -39.75 17.03
C PHE A 1145 13.49 -40.15 16.63
N PRO A 1146 13.94 -41.40 16.87
CA PRO A 1146 15.24 -41.84 16.38
C PRO A 1146 15.28 -41.83 14.86
N ASN A 1147 14.18 -42.23 14.20
CA ASN A 1147 14.05 -42.27 12.74
C ASN A 1147 13.19 -41.08 12.23
N VAL A 1148 13.82 -40.19 11.46
CA VAL A 1148 13.22 -38.95 10.92
C VAL A 1148 12.21 -39.22 9.79
N PRO A 1149 12.44 -40.13 8.84
CA PRO A 1149 11.41 -40.60 7.90
C PRO A 1149 10.11 -41.08 8.58
N GLU A 1150 10.21 -41.77 9.71
CA GLU A 1150 9.09 -42.34 10.46
C GLU A 1150 8.36 -41.34 11.36
N ALA A 1151 8.99 -40.18 11.64
CA ALA A 1151 8.39 -39.11 12.44
C ALA A 1151 6.99 -38.71 11.88
N PRO A 1152 5.93 -38.78 12.70
CA PRO A 1152 4.56 -38.59 12.27
C PRO A 1152 4.34 -37.14 11.84
N ARG A 1153 3.79 -36.97 10.63
CA ARG A 1153 3.47 -35.65 10.05
C ARG A 1153 2.11 -35.13 10.55
N THR A 1154 1.85 -35.33 11.84
CA THR A 1154 0.66 -34.89 12.58
C THR A 1154 0.80 -33.41 12.97
N GLU A 1155 -0.30 -32.79 13.43
CA GLU A 1155 -0.23 -31.44 13.97
C GLU A 1155 0.02 -31.49 15.48
N PHE A 1156 1.20 -31.05 15.90
CA PHE A 1156 1.52 -30.94 17.32
C PHE A 1156 0.88 -29.69 17.93
N THR A 1157 0.20 -29.89 19.07
CA THR A 1157 -0.22 -28.82 19.97
C THR A 1157 0.99 -28.23 20.69
N ARG A 1158 0.81 -27.10 21.40
CA ARG A 1158 1.88 -26.57 22.24
C ARG A 1158 2.29 -27.58 23.31
N LEU A 1159 1.31 -28.18 24.00
CA LEU A 1159 1.56 -29.06 25.14
C LEU A 1159 2.29 -30.34 24.72
N SER A 1160 1.84 -31.01 23.64
CA SER A 1160 2.56 -32.16 23.07
C SER A 1160 3.99 -31.79 22.63
N THR A 1161 4.19 -30.61 22.03
CA THR A 1161 5.55 -30.12 21.69
C THR A 1161 6.42 -29.83 22.91
N GLN A 1162 5.86 -29.44 24.06
CA GLN A 1162 6.65 -29.26 25.30
C GLN A 1162 7.20 -30.61 25.77
N VAL A 1163 6.35 -31.64 25.84
CA VAL A 1163 6.72 -33.02 26.18
C VAL A 1163 7.76 -33.57 25.21
N LEU A 1164 7.47 -33.57 23.91
CA LEU A 1164 8.33 -34.15 22.88
C LEU A 1164 9.64 -33.37 22.63
N SER A 1165 9.87 -32.25 23.33
CA SER A 1165 11.13 -31.50 23.28
C SER A 1165 11.83 -31.31 24.62
N GLY A 1166 11.21 -31.64 25.75
CA GLY A 1166 11.76 -31.32 27.08
C GLY A 1166 11.90 -29.81 27.32
N HIS A 1167 11.12 -28.98 26.62
CA HIS A 1167 11.08 -27.53 26.81
C HIS A 1167 9.69 -27.13 27.32
N GLY A 1168 9.51 -27.15 28.63
CA GLY A 1168 8.24 -26.93 29.32
C GLY A 1168 8.47 -26.69 30.82
N PRO A 1169 7.42 -26.77 31.65
CA PRO A 1169 7.52 -26.69 33.10
C PRO A 1169 8.01 -28.02 33.70
N PHE A 1170 9.17 -28.48 33.24
CA PHE A 1170 9.90 -29.63 33.76
C PHE A 1170 11.02 -29.10 34.66
N VAL A 1171 11.20 -29.60 35.87
CA VAL A 1171 12.17 -29.05 36.84
C VAL A 1171 13.59 -29.20 36.30
N THR A 1172 13.94 -30.27 35.59
CA THR A 1172 15.20 -30.38 34.84
C THR A 1172 15.35 -29.29 33.78
N HIS A 1173 14.27 -28.90 33.09
CA HIS A 1173 14.30 -27.78 32.14
C HIS A 1173 14.50 -26.43 32.83
N LEU A 1174 13.76 -26.20 33.93
CA LEU A 1174 13.80 -24.96 34.71
C LEU A 1174 15.18 -24.76 35.37
N HIS A 1175 15.78 -25.82 35.90
CA HIS A 1175 17.14 -25.81 36.44
C HIS A 1175 18.17 -25.37 35.39
N ARG A 1176 18.13 -26.01 34.21
CA ARG A 1176 19.01 -25.69 33.07
C ARG A 1176 18.91 -24.24 32.58
N ILE A 1177 17.82 -23.52 32.90
CA ILE A 1177 17.64 -22.09 32.56
C ILE A 1177 17.73 -21.16 33.78
N GLY A 1178 18.19 -21.63 34.95
CA GLY A 1178 18.35 -20.82 36.16
C GLY A 1178 17.02 -20.38 36.77
N LYS A 1179 16.02 -21.27 36.76
CA LYS A 1179 14.67 -21.07 37.34
C LYS A 1179 14.29 -22.07 38.43
N SER A 1180 15.15 -23.05 38.69
CA SER A 1180 15.04 -23.99 39.81
C SER A 1180 16.45 -24.28 40.35
N ASP A 1181 16.58 -24.48 41.65
CA ASP A 1181 17.87 -24.76 42.31
C ASP A 1181 18.32 -26.22 42.10
N THR A 1182 17.37 -27.14 41.90
CA THR A 1182 17.60 -28.55 41.55
C THR A 1182 16.88 -28.92 40.25
N GLY A 1183 17.28 -30.03 39.61
CA GLY A 1183 16.62 -30.60 38.42
C GLY A 1183 15.59 -31.70 38.72
N ASP A 1184 15.43 -32.04 40.00
CA ASP A 1184 14.75 -33.26 40.45
C ASP A 1184 13.23 -33.05 40.64
N CYS A 1185 12.50 -34.16 40.54
CA CYS A 1185 11.05 -34.20 40.71
C CYS A 1185 10.71 -34.02 42.19
N PRO A 1186 9.83 -33.05 42.55
CA PRO A 1186 9.49 -32.78 43.94
C PRO A 1186 8.77 -33.94 44.63
N THR A 1187 8.20 -34.88 43.87
CA THR A 1187 7.47 -36.04 44.42
C THR A 1187 8.35 -37.26 44.66
N CYS A 1188 9.31 -37.55 43.77
CA CYS A 1188 10.05 -38.82 43.78
C CYS A 1188 11.59 -38.71 43.66
N GLY A 1189 12.15 -37.49 43.61
CA GLY A 1189 13.61 -37.26 43.71
C GLY A 1189 14.48 -37.69 42.52
N THR A 1190 13.87 -38.24 41.47
CA THR A 1190 14.47 -38.53 40.16
C THR A 1190 14.49 -37.27 39.28
N LEU A 1191 15.33 -37.23 38.23
CA LEU A 1191 15.34 -36.09 37.30
C LEU A 1191 13.96 -35.87 36.65
N ASP A 1192 13.41 -34.67 36.80
CA ASP A 1192 12.09 -34.33 36.26
C ASP A 1192 12.17 -33.92 34.79
N ASP A 1193 12.14 -34.93 33.92
CA ASP A 1193 12.01 -34.77 32.47
C ASP A 1193 10.73 -35.45 31.92
N PRO A 1194 10.35 -35.22 30.65
CA PRO A 1194 9.12 -35.77 30.10
C PRO A 1194 9.10 -37.30 30.02
N ILE A 1195 10.25 -37.95 29.86
CA ILE A 1195 10.35 -39.41 29.74
C ILE A 1195 10.10 -40.02 31.12
N HIS A 1196 10.75 -39.50 32.15
CA HIS A 1196 10.50 -39.88 33.54
C HIS A 1196 9.02 -39.71 33.93
N ARG A 1197 8.39 -38.58 33.57
CA ARG A 1197 6.95 -38.35 33.83
C ARG A 1197 6.05 -39.36 33.12
N ILE A 1198 6.34 -39.71 31.87
CA ILE A 1198 5.52 -40.64 31.09
C ILE A 1198 5.70 -42.09 31.57
N LEU A 1199 6.91 -42.51 31.91
CA LEU A 1199 7.23 -43.92 32.17
C LEU A 1199 7.21 -44.32 33.65
N GLU A 1200 7.59 -43.42 34.56
CA GLU A 1200 7.96 -43.77 35.94
C GLU A 1200 7.20 -42.97 37.02
N CYS A 1201 7.17 -41.64 36.94
CA CYS A 1201 6.66 -40.75 38.00
C CYS A 1201 5.22 -41.08 38.47
N SER A 1202 5.02 -41.36 39.76
CA SER A 1202 3.71 -41.71 40.33
C SER A 1202 2.68 -40.57 40.31
N THR A 1203 3.12 -39.31 40.24
CA THR A 1203 2.24 -38.13 40.12
C THR A 1203 1.31 -38.19 38.89
N PHE A 1204 1.73 -38.89 37.84
CA PHE A 1204 1.04 -38.95 36.54
C PHE A 1204 0.50 -40.35 36.21
N ASP A 1205 0.20 -41.19 37.22
CA ASP A 1205 -0.31 -42.55 36.99
C ASP A 1205 -1.67 -42.56 36.26
N VAL A 1206 -2.54 -41.57 36.50
CA VAL A 1206 -3.84 -41.45 35.80
C VAL A 1206 -3.63 -41.20 34.31
N GLU A 1207 -2.83 -40.19 33.95
CA GLU A 1207 -2.44 -39.93 32.57
C GLU A 1207 -1.74 -41.14 31.92
N ARG A 1208 -0.93 -41.88 32.68
CA ARG A 1208 -0.23 -43.09 32.21
C ARG A 1208 -1.19 -44.25 31.94
N ASP A 1209 -2.26 -44.40 32.70
CA ASP A 1209 -3.28 -45.43 32.45
C ASP A 1209 -4.12 -45.10 31.21
N GLU A 1210 -4.48 -43.83 30.99
CA GLU A 1210 -5.08 -43.39 29.72
C GLU A 1210 -4.16 -43.69 28.53
N LEU A 1211 -2.85 -43.45 28.70
CA LEU A 1211 -1.81 -43.73 27.71
C LEU A 1211 -1.67 -45.24 27.41
N ARG A 1212 -1.69 -46.08 28.46
CA ARG A 1212 -1.64 -47.56 28.36
C ARG A 1212 -2.83 -48.11 27.57
N VAL A 1213 -4.03 -47.59 27.82
CA VAL A 1213 -5.25 -47.97 27.09
C VAL A 1213 -5.14 -47.58 25.60
N ALA A 1214 -4.65 -46.38 25.29
CA ALA A 1214 -4.48 -45.94 23.90
C ALA A 1214 -3.39 -46.71 23.13
N LEU A 1215 -2.36 -47.20 23.81
CA LEU A 1215 -1.27 -47.99 23.22
C LEU A 1215 -1.55 -49.51 23.19
N GLY A 1216 -2.53 -49.98 23.97
CA GLY A 1216 -2.80 -51.41 24.16
C GLY A 1216 -1.68 -52.15 24.89
N GLY A 1217 -0.98 -51.49 25.82
CA GLY A 1217 0.18 -52.05 26.52
C GLY A 1217 0.96 -51.02 27.34
N ILE A 1218 2.16 -51.40 27.80
CA ILE A 1218 3.07 -50.50 28.51
C ILE A 1218 3.47 -49.32 27.58
N PRO A 1219 3.59 -48.07 28.08
CA PRO A 1219 4.01 -46.96 27.25
C PRO A 1219 5.45 -47.14 26.73
N ASP A 1220 5.61 -46.89 25.43
CA ASP A 1220 6.86 -47.08 24.71
C ASP A 1220 7.13 -45.84 23.85
N LEU A 1221 8.37 -45.33 23.90
CA LEU A 1221 8.78 -44.07 23.32
C LEU A 1221 8.69 -44.07 21.78
N GLU A 1222 8.83 -45.24 21.13
CA GLU A 1222 8.64 -45.37 19.69
C GLU A 1222 7.16 -45.31 19.28
N ARG A 1223 6.24 -45.75 20.15
CA ARG A 1223 4.79 -45.81 19.85
C ARG A 1223 4.02 -44.57 20.32
N ILE A 1224 4.52 -43.87 21.35
CA ILE A 1224 3.97 -42.62 21.90
C ILE A 1224 3.71 -41.51 20.85
N PRO A 1225 4.48 -41.36 19.76
CA PRO A 1225 4.16 -40.36 18.75
C PRO A 1225 2.98 -40.67 17.84
N HIS A 1226 2.53 -41.94 17.80
CA HIS A 1226 1.52 -42.42 16.84
C HIS A 1226 0.08 -42.44 17.41
N ILE A 1227 -0.09 -42.11 18.69
CA ILE A 1227 -1.38 -41.97 19.40
C ILE A 1227 -1.93 -40.52 19.33
N PRO A 1228 -3.19 -40.28 19.77
CA PRO A 1228 -3.71 -38.93 19.95
C PRO A 1228 -2.83 -38.10 20.89
N LEU A 1229 -2.27 -37.00 20.38
CA LEU A 1229 -1.29 -36.15 21.06
C LEU A 1229 -1.88 -35.39 22.25
N GLU A 1230 -3.21 -35.33 22.35
CA GLU A 1230 -3.96 -34.77 23.46
C GLU A 1230 -3.69 -35.53 24.78
N LEU A 1231 -3.40 -36.84 24.71
CA LEU A 1231 -3.04 -37.66 25.87
C LEU A 1231 -1.71 -37.23 26.49
N LEU A 1232 -0.85 -36.52 25.74
CA LEU A 1232 0.40 -35.96 26.26
C LEU A 1232 0.21 -34.66 27.05
N HIS A 1233 -1.02 -34.10 27.08
CA HIS A 1233 -1.26 -32.77 27.68
C HIS A 1233 -1.16 -32.73 29.20
N GLY A 1234 -1.43 -33.84 29.91
CA GLY A 1234 -1.35 -33.87 31.38
C GLY A 1234 0.09 -33.84 31.88
N PHE A 1235 0.99 -34.64 31.27
CA PHE A 1235 2.42 -34.66 31.59
C PHE A 1235 3.14 -33.31 31.39
N ALA A 1236 2.55 -32.36 30.66
CA ALA A 1236 3.06 -31.01 30.41
C ALA A 1236 2.70 -29.97 31.50
N ARG A 1237 2.04 -30.37 32.59
CA ARG A 1237 1.64 -29.49 33.71
C ARG A 1237 2.77 -29.33 34.73
N GLU A 1238 2.68 -28.36 35.63
CA GLU A 1238 3.47 -28.38 36.86
C GLU A 1238 2.89 -29.48 37.78
N PRO A 1239 3.74 -30.32 38.43
CA PRO A 1239 3.30 -31.37 39.36
C PRO A 1239 2.72 -30.81 40.66
#